data_AF-A0A261BZF8-F1
#
_entry.id   AF-A0A261BZF8-F1
#
_cell.length_a   1.000
_cell.length_b   1.000
_cell.length_c   1.000
_cell.angle_alpha   90.00
_cell.angle_beta   90.00
_cell.angle_gamma   90.00
#
_symmetry.space_group_name_H-M   'P 1'
#
loop_
_entity.id
_entity.type
_entity.pdbx_description
1 polymer ?
#
loop_
_entity_poly.entity_id
_entity_poly.type
_entity_poly.pdbx_seq_one_letter_code
_entity_poly.pdbx_strand_id
1 'polypeptide(L)'
;MNINVNVESPSTSAAGEHDGDDEEQYVHLGNVRDYKDDVTPLLSPKHVPLVLGKVTKEAAIATHSALHGGMSPEKEQQIREIYDRLDIDNDGTIDIRDLTLALKHETPHIPSNLAPVIMSKMSPDDEGRVDFYSFSSYVLENEQKLAEMFADMDRNHDGLVDVVEMKNYCKDIGVPLDDQKAQDIVNKMDQTGSASVGLKEFQDFMLLYPSSDMKDIVDFWRHNLIIDIGEDSQIPEDFSQQEMQDGIWWRHLVAGGLAGAVSRTCTAPFDRIKVYLQVNSSKTNRLNVISCLKLLHAEGGIKSLWRGNGINVIKIAPESAIKFMCYDQLKRLIQKKKGSQEISTFERLCAGSAAGAISQSAIYPMEVMKTRLALRKTGQLDRGVIHFAHKMYTKEGIRCFYKGYLPNLIGIIPYAGIDLAIYETLKRSYVRYYETTSSEPGVLALLACGTCSSTCGQLASYPFALVRTRLQAKCMTNALTRYTSQPDTMFGQFKYIVQNEGLTGLYRGITPNFLKVIPAVSISYVVYEKAVSIPQRYLNLIKGVSAILTPLFGNYIITLFLGLPIFGKHRAWRNLMDRAISYWMTIPMGLLEFVMGVRVRVSGDEIEFGSPALIVMNHRTRLDWMYMWCALYQVNPWLITSNKISLKAQLKKLPGAGFGMAAAQFVFLERNAEVDKKSFDDAIDYFKNIGKDYQILLFPEGTDKSEWTTLKSREFAKKNGLRHLEYVLYPRTTGFLHLLNKMRQQEYVDYIYDITIAYPYNIVQSEVDLVIKGSSPREVHFHIRKIPISQVPLNETDASKWLTERWAVKEQLLHQFYSEEQPINRQFPVERGDGVWRSWKEPRRHFYVKVTALCFWCLVIAFCSYHIFFVRTLQLGFLYFFIVSMFLNWRYGGIDKYIIGKWQQSNEALLRRSASSSSL
;
A
#
# COMPACT_ATOMS: atom_id res chain seq x y z
N MET A 1 48.10 32.96 31.91
CA MET A 1 48.66 33.93 32.89
C MET A 1 47.81 35.18 32.78
N ASN A 2 47.31 35.71 33.90
CA ASN A 2 46.35 36.83 33.87
C ASN A 2 47.03 38.14 33.44
N ILE A 3 46.26 39.06 32.83
CA ILE A 3 45.85 40.36 33.42
C ILE A 3 45.24 41.24 32.31
N ASN A 4 44.06 41.81 32.57
CA ASN A 4 43.44 42.86 31.76
C ASN A 4 44.17 44.19 31.94
N VAL A 5 44.21 45.01 30.88
CA VAL A 5 44.27 46.48 31.00
C VAL A 5 43.31 47.08 29.98
N ASN A 6 42.30 47.80 30.48
CA ASN A 6 41.41 48.67 29.69
C ASN A 6 42.19 49.87 29.13
N VAL A 7 41.63 50.60 28.14
CA VAL A 7 41.56 52.08 28.20
C VAL A 7 40.60 52.63 27.12
N GLU A 8 39.60 53.38 27.61
CA GLU A 8 38.99 54.60 27.07
C GLU A 8 38.16 54.62 25.76
N SER A 9 36.85 54.79 25.98
CA SER A 9 35.90 55.68 25.27
C SER A 9 36.33 57.17 25.39
N PRO A 10 35.69 58.22 24.80
CA PRO A 10 34.28 58.40 24.40
C PRO A 10 34.14 58.98 22.96
N SER A 11 33.03 59.53 22.43
CA SER A 11 31.81 60.11 23.02
C SER A 11 30.69 60.22 21.97
N THR A 12 29.44 59.90 22.36
CA THR A 12 28.24 60.77 22.35
C THR A 12 28.09 61.81 21.21
N SER A 13 26.92 62.02 20.59
CA SER A 13 25.56 62.17 21.16
C SER A 13 24.50 62.18 20.02
N ALA A 14 23.17 62.09 20.24
CA ALA A 14 22.34 61.52 21.31
C ALA A 14 20.85 61.53 20.89
N ALA A 15 20.02 60.77 21.62
CA ALA A 15 18.57 60.88 21.81
C ALA A 15 17.61 60.66 20.60
N GLY A 16 16.54 59.87 20.74
CA GLY A 16 16.15 59.00 21.87
C GLY A 16 14.74 58.40 21.75
N GLU A 17 14.48 57.34 22.54
CA GLU A 17 13.15 56.84 23.02
C GLU A 17 12.16 56.30 21.94
N HIS A 18 11.27 55.32 22.13
CA HIS A 18 10.91 54.29 23.14
C HIS A 18 9.90 53.32 22.41
N ASP A 19 9.62 52.05 22.73
CA ASP A 19 10.12 51.04 23.70
C ASP A 19 9.62 49.61 23.31
N GLY A 20 10.12 48.54 23.95
CA GLY A 20 9.38 47.26 24.13
C GLY A 20 9.85 46.02 23.35
N ASP A 21 10.58 45.13 24.04
CA ASP A 21 11.05 43.80 23.56
C ASP A 21 10.04 42.65 23.80
N ASP A 22 10.17 41.55 23.05
CA ASP A 22 10.50 40.21 23.58
C ASP A 22 10.56 39.14 22.45
N GLU A 23 11.72 38.46 22.31
CA GLU A 23 11.96 37.36 21.35
C GLU A 23 12.37 36.04 22.06
N GLU A 24 12.02 34.91 21.45
CA GLU A 24 12.23 33.55 22.00
C GLU A 24 13.71 33.15 22.13
N GLN A 25 14.08 32.47 23.23
CA GLN A 25 15.39 31.79 23.36
C GLN A 25 15.29 30.26 23.45
N TYR A 26 15.99 29.59 22.52
CA TYR A 26 16.21 28.14 22.55
C TYR A 26 17.39 27.76 23.46
N VAL A 27 17.27 26.67 24.21
CA VAL A 27 18.35 26.11 25.05
C VAL A 27 18.85 24.77 24.50
N HIS A 28 20.18 24.63 24.42
CA HIS A 28 20.88 23.44 23.96
C HIS A 28 20.88 22.30 24.99
N LEU A 29 20.66 21.05 24.53
CA LEU A 29 20.85 19.84 25.33
C LEU A 29 22.30 19.33 25.27
N GLY A 30 22.95 19.28 26.43
CA GLY A 30 24.25 18.65 26.65
C GLY A 30 24.16 17.14 26.95
N ASN A 31 25.28 16.43 26.80
CA ASN A 31 25.30 14.95 26.84
C ASN A 31 25.23 14.35 28.25
N VAL A 32 24.58 13.18 28.33
CA VAL A 32 24.47 12.34 29.54
C VAL A 32 25.78 11.58 29.79
N ARG A 33 26.50 11.97 30.85
CA ARG A 33 27.40 11.14 31.69
C ARG A 33 28.03 12.05 32.74
N ASP A 34 27.52 11.95 33.96
CA ASP A 34 28.12 12.31 35.27
C ASP A 34 27.01 12.81 36.20
N TYR A 35 26.22 11.87 36.71
CA TYR A 35 25.48 11.92 37.98
C TYR A 35 24.91 10.53 38.20
N LYS A 36 25.74 9.68 38.81
CA LYS A 36 25.32 8.42 39.40
C LYS A 36 25.49 8.57 40.90
N ASP A 37 24.59 7.91 41.63
CA ASP A 37 24.50 7.86 43.08
C ASP A 37 23.76 9.08 43.70
N ASP A 38 22.94 8.78 44.73
CA ASP A 38 22.07 9.65 45.53
C ASP A 38 20.81 10.32 44.90
N VAL A 39 19.77 9.52 44.63
CA VAL A 39 18.34 9.94 44.83
C VAL A 39 17.50 8.76 45.35
N THR A 40 16.87 8.93 46.52
CA THR A 40 15.86 8.02 47.10
C THR A 40 14.44 8.34 46.59
N PRO A 41 13.51 7.36 46.55
CA PRO A 41 12.18 7.56 45.96
C PRO A 41 11.26 8.40 46.85
N LEU A 42 10.66 9.45 46.27
CA LEU A 42 9.62 10.26 46.93
C LEU A 42 8.23 9.64 46.73
N LEU A 43 7.52 9.48 47.85
CA LEU A 43 6.13 9.03 47.91
C LEU A 43 5.15 10.16 47.52
N SER A 44 3.96 9.77 47.05
CA SER A 44 2.91 10.68 46.58
C SER A 44 2.38 11.66 47.64
N PRO A 45 2.03 12.91 47.27
CA PRO A 45 1.35 13.82 48.18
C PRO A 45 -0.14 13.48 48.29
N LYS A 46 -0.64 13.42 49.54
CA LYS A 46 -2.08 13.41 49.82
C LYS A 46 -2.62 14.83 49.73
N HIS A 47 -3.72 15.05 49.00
CA HIS A 47 -4.53 16.26 49.15
C HIS A 47 -5.79 15.99 49.98
N VAL A 48 -6.17 17.01 50.76
CA VAL A 48 -7.22 16.97 51.79
C VAL A 48 -8.54 17.50 51.21
N PRO A 49 -9.70 16.89 51.51
CA PRO A 49 -10.98 17.36 51.00
C PRO A 49 -11.43 18.67 51.70
N LEU A 50 -11.85 19.65 50.91
CA LEU A 50 -12.53 20.86 51.39
C LEU A 50 -14.04 20.67 51.31
N VAL A 51 -14.69 20.54 52.48
CA VAL A 51 -16.15 20.50 52.60
C VAL A 51 -16.69 21.93 52.71
N LEU A 52 -17.62 22.30 51.83
CA LEU A 52 -18.41 23.53 51.95
C LEU A 52 -19.86 23.26 51.55
N GLY A 53 -20.79 23.46 52.50
CA GLY A 53 -22.25 23.43 52.27
C GLY A 53 -22.89 22.04 52.23
N LYS A 54 -23.69 21.71 53.25
CA LYS A 54 -24.67 20.62 53.15
C LYS A 54 -25.82 21.09 52.25
N VAL A 55 -25.73 20.79 50.96
CA VAL A 55 -26.91 20.71 50.10
C VAL A 55 -27.79 19.57 50.63
N THR A 56 -29.08 19.82 50.86
CA THR A 56 -30.00 18.77 51.30
C THR A 56 -30.14 17.70 50.20
N LYS A 57 -30.45 16.46 50.58
CA LYS A 57 -30.45 15.34 49.62
C LYS A 57 -31.45 15.59 48.49
N GLU A 58 -32.57 16.22 48.83
CA GLU A 58 -33.63 16.67 47.92
C GLU A 58 -33.17 17.78 46.97
N ALA A 59 -32.34 18.72 47.43
CA ALA A 59 -31.78 19.79 46.60
C ALA A 59 -30.64 19.29 45.69
N ALA A 60 -29.85 18.31 46.14
CA ALA A 60 -28.87 17.65 45.30
C ALA A 60 -29.55 16.83 44.19
N ILE A 61 -30.61 16.09 44.52
CA ILE A 61 -31.45 15.37 43.54
C ILE A 61 -32.12 16.36 42.58
N ALA A 62 -32.69 17.47 43.06
CA ALA A 62 -33.30 18.49 42.21
C ALA A 62 -32.29 19.20 41.27
N THR A 63 -31.03 19.33 41.69
CA THR A 63 -29.97 19.94 40.86
C THR A 63 -29.39 18.93 39.85
N HIS A 64 -29.24 17.65 40.21
CA HIS A 64 -28.93 16.57 39.25
C HIS A 64 -30.04 16.41 38.21
N SER A 65 -31.31 16.41 38.65
CA SER A 65 -32.50 16.31 37.79
C SER A 65 -32.69 17.51 36.84
N ALA A 66 -32.03 18.63 37.11
CA ALA A 66 -32.01 19.80 36.23
C ALA A 66 -30.83 19.82 35.23
N LEU A 67 -29.80 18.99 35.44
CA LEU A 67 -28.61 18.89 34.58
C LEU A 67 -28.66 17.65 33.66
N HIS A 68 -29.25 16.55 34.12
CA HIS A 68 -29.51 15.37 33.30
C HIS A 68 -30.94 15.42 32.74
N GLY A 69 -31.06 15.52 31.41
CA GLY A 69 -32.35 15.57 30.74
C GLY A 69 -33.19 14.31 30.95
N GLY A 70 -34.13 14.34 31.89
CA GLY A 70 -35.23 13.37 32.01
C GLY A 70 -34.84 11.93 32.39
N MET A 71 -33.60 11.65 32.79
CA MET A 71 -33.16 10.29 33.13
C MET A 71 -33.76 9.83 34.47
N SER A 72 -34.19 8.56 34.56
CA SER A 72 -34.62 7.98 35.84
C SER A 72 -33.42 7.62 36.73
N PRO A 73 -33.53 7.72 38.07
CA PRO A 73 -32.44 7.39 38.98
C PRO A 73 -31.93 5.94 38.83
N GLU A 74 -32.84 5.02 38.49
CA GLU A 74 -32.52 3.61 38.25
C GLU A 74 -31.68 3.41 36.98
N LYS A 75 -31.92 4.23 35.93
CA LYS A 75 -31.16 4.17 34.68
C LYS A 75 -29.78 4.83 34.82
N GLU A 76 -29.69 5.93 35.56
CA GLU A 76 -28.40 6.56 35.91
C GLU A 76 -27.49 5.57 36.66
N GLN A 77 -28.04 4.82 37.63
CA GLN A 77 -27.31 3.78 38.35
C GLN A 77 -26.83 2.65 37.42
N GLN A 78 -27.67 2.15 36.50
CA GLN A 78 -27.27 1.09 35.55
C GLN A 78 -26.12 1.54 34.63
N ILE A 79 -26.18 2.77 34.11
CA ILE A 79 -25.11 3.32 33.27
C ILE A 79 -23.81 3.49 34.09
N ARG A 80 -23.93 3.85 35.38
CA ARG A 80 -22.79 3.92 36.30
C ARG A 80 -22.13 2.56 36.53
N GLU A 81 -22.92 1.51 36.75
CA GLU A 81 -22.44 0.13 36.88
C GLU A 81 -21.78 -0.43 35.61
N ILE A 82 -22.04 0.16 34.43
CA ILE A 82 -21.30 -0.15 33.20
C ILE A 82 -20.01 0.67 33.14
N TYR A 83 -20.07 1.97 33.43
CA TYR A 83 -18.91 2.87 33.43
C TYR A 83 -17.81 2.39 34.39
N ASP A 84 -18.17 2.10 35.64
CA ASP A 84 -17.26 1.64 36.69
C ASP A 84 -16.69 0.23 36.40
N ARG A 85 -17.24 -0.52 35.43
CA ARG A 85 -16.66 -1.79 34.91
C ARG A 85 -15.68 -1.59 33.75
N LEU A 86 -15.77 -0.47 33.04
CA LEU A 86 -14.85 -0.11 31.95
C LEU A 86 -13.65 0.71 32.47
N ASP A 87 -13.83 1.47 33.55
CA ASP A 87 -12.76 2.14 34.31
C ASP A 87 -12.01 1.14 35.22
N ILE A 88 -10.99 0.50 34.66
CA ILE A 88 -10.26 -0.59 35.34
C ILE A 88 -9.30 -0.08 36.42
N ASP A 89 -8.67 1.09 36.26
CA ASP A 89 -7.74 1.64 37.26
C ASP A 89 -8.41 2.57 38.28
N ASN A 90 -9.70 2.85 38.09
CA ASN A 90 -10.56 3.66 38.97
C ASN A 90 -10.05 5.11 39.09
N ASP A 91 -9.44 5.66 38.02
CA ASP A 91 -9.03 7.08 37.97
C ASP A 91 -10.20 8.05 37.75
N GLY A 92 -11.38 7.52 37.40
CA GLY A 92 -12.61 8.26 37.15
C GLY A 92 -12.83 8.60 35.69
N THR A 93 -11.92 8.22 34.78
CA THR A 93 -12.03 8.38 33.33
C THR A 93 -11.68 7.09 32.59
N ILE A 94 -12.43 6.73 31.55
CA ILE A 94 -12.08 5.56 30.73
C ILE A 94 -10.99 5.99 29.74
N ASP A 95 -9.79 5.43 29.88
CA ASP A 95 -8.67 5.60 28.94
C ASP A 95 -8.63 4.49 27.87
N ILE A 96 -7.76 4.63 26.86
CA ILE A 96 -7.68 3.65 25.76
C ILE A 96 -7.12 2.29 26.19
N ARG A 97 -6.26 2.25 27.21
CA ARG A 97 -5.70 1.03 27.79
C ARG A 97 -6.78 0.30 28.58
N ASP A 98 -7.60 1.02 29.33
CA ASP A 98 -8.68 0.44 30.13
C ASP A 98 -9.80 -0.08 29.24
N LEU A 99 -10.21 0.67 28.22
CA LEU A 99 -11.11 0.15 27.19
C LEU A 99 -10.51 -1.06 26.44
N THR A 100 -9.22 -1.05 26.09
CA THR A 100 -8.54 -2.20 25.43
C THR A 100 -8.52 -3.45 26.33
N LEU A 101 -8.41 -3.27 27.64
CA LEU A 101 -8.44 -4.35 28.63
C LEU A 101 -9.87 -4.83 28.89
N ALA A 102 -10.84 -3.93 29.01
CA ALA A 102 -12.25 -4.24 29.21
C ALA A 102 -12.83 -5.02 28.02
N LEU A 103 -12.55 -4.60 26.78
CA LEU A 103 -12.92 -5.37 25.58
C LEU A 103 -12.32 -6.79 25.57
N LYS A 104 -11.15 -6.99 26.18
CA LYS A 104 -10.49 -8.29 26.24
C LYS A 104 -11.05 -9.21 27.33
N HIS A 105 -11.64 -8.67 28.39
CA HIS A 105 -12.07 -9.41 29.57
C HIS A 105 -13.61 -9.50 29.71
N GLU A 106 -14.33 -8.41 29.47
CA GLU A 106 -15.79 -8.31 29.63
C GLU A 106 -16.54 -8.56 28.31
N THR A 107 -16.00 -8.12 27.16
CA THR A 107 -16.68 -8.19 25.84
C THR A 107 -15.81 -8.83 24.74
N PRO A 108 -15.35 -10.09 24.92
CA PRO A 108 -14.38 -10.75 24.03
C PRO A 108 -14.86 -11.01 22.60
N HIS A 109 -16.15 -10.80 22.31
CA HIS A 109 -16.72 -10.80 20.96
C HIS A 109 -16.34 -9.56 20.14
N ILE A 110 -15.77 -8.53 20.77
CA ILE A 110 -15.27 -7.31 20.14
C ILE A 110 -13.73 -7.32 20.19
N PRO A 111 -13.03 -7.46 19.04
CA PRO A 111 -11.58 -7.36 18.97
C PRO A 111 -11.06 -6.03 19.52
N SER A 112 -10.12 -6.10 20.46
CA SER A 112 -9.60 -4.94 21.20
C SER A 112 -8.80 -3.94 20.34
N ASN A 113 -8.48 -4.27 19.08
CA ASN A 113 -7.95 -3.31 18.11
C ASN A 113 -8.98 -2.27 17.65
N LEU A 114 -10.27 -2.43 17.99
CA LEU A 114 -11.33 -1.46 17.76
C LEU A 114 -11.48 -0.43 18.88
N ALA A 115 -10.81 -0.60 20.02
CA ALA A 115 -10.82 0.37 21.13
C ALA A 115 -10.61 1.83 20.68
N PRO A 116 -9.67 2.17 19.75
CA PRO A 116 -9.50 3.55 19.29
C PRO A 116 -10.73 4.10 18.55
N VAL A 117 -11.46 3.26 17.81
CA VAL A 117 -12.64 3.66 17.03
C VAL A 117 -13.82 3.87 17.96
N ILE A 118 -14.04 2.94 18.90
CA ILE A 118 -15.08 3.03 19.93
C ILE A 118 -14.87 4.28 20.77
N MET A 119 -13.62 4.52 21.22
CA MET A 119 -13.26 5.70 22.00
C MET A 119 -13.50 7.02 21.26
N SER A 120 -13.17 7.10 19.96
CA SER A 120 -13.45 8.28 19.13
C SER A 120 -14.94 8.59 18.92
N LYS A 121 -15.83 7.62 19.21
CA LYS A 121 -17.28 7.82 19.23
C LYS A 121 -17.82 8.20 20.62
N MET A 122 -17.12 7.79 21.68
CA MET A 122 -17.47 8.11 23.06
C MET A 122 -17.01 9.50 23.49
N SER A 123 -15.94 10.03 22.89
CA SER A 123 -15.44 11.40 23.13
C SER A 123 -15.06 12.05 21.80
N PRO A 124 -15.88 12.98 21.27
CA PRO A 124 -15.59 13.71 20.03
C PRO A 124 -14.44 14.73 20.14
N ASP A 125 -14.07 15.12 21.36
CA ASP A 125 -13.20 16.27 21.64
C ASP A 125 -11.69 15.95 21.62
N ASP A 126 -11.31 14.77 21.14
CA ASP A 126 -9.92 14.33 20.83
C ASP A 126 -8.92 14.31 22.03
N GLU A 127 -9.40 14.50 23.27
CA GLU A 127 -8.56 14.49 24.49
C GLU A 127 -8.08 13.08 24.93
N GLY A 128 -8.61 12.02 24.33
CA GLY A 128 -8.17 10.64 24.60
C GLY A 128 -8.54 10.08 25.98
N ARG A 129 -9.53 10.69 26.65
CA ARG A 129 -10.21 10.22 27.87
C ARG A 129 -11.72 10.36 27.67
N VAL A 130 -12.51 9.46 28.26
CA VAL A 130 -13.97 9.54 28.29
C VAL A 130 -14.42 9.73 29.73
N ASP A 131 -15.21 10.77 29.99
CA ASP A 131 -15.83 11.00 31.30
C ASP A 131 -17.23 10.38 31.38
N PHE A 132 -17.80 10.32 32.59
CA PHE A 132 -19.13 9.73 32.80
C PHE A 132 -20.23 10.43 32.01
N TYR A 133 -20.13 11.75 31.81
CA TYR A 133 -21.12 12.51 31.05
C TYR A 133 -21.14 12.11 29.58
N SER A 134 -19.97 12.12 28.92
CA SER A 134 -19.82 11.74 27.51
C SER A 134 -20.18 10.27 27.28
N PHE A 135 -19.77 9.38 28.20
CA PHE A 135 -20.17 7.98 28.18
C PHE A 135 -21.69 7.80 28.31
N SER A 136 -22.33 8.50 29.25
CA SER A 136 -23.79 8.40 29.44
C SER A 136 -24.58 8.87 28.22
N SER A 137 -24.12 9.93 27.55
CA SER A 137 -24.72 10.43 26.31
C SER A 137 -24.55 9.42 25.16
N TYR A 138 -23.36 8.85 25.01
CA TYR A 138 -23.09 7.78 24.04
C TYR A 138 -23.98 6.55 24.26
N VAL A 139 -24.13 6.08 25.51
CA VAL A 139 -24.97 4.91 25.84
C VAL A 139 -26.43 5.15 25.49
N LEU A 140 -27.01 6.29 25.89
CA LEU A 140 -28.41 6.61 25.59
C LEU A 140 -28.68 6.72 24.07
N GLU A 141 -27.80 7.41 23.34
CA GLU A 141 -27.91 7.52 21.90
C GLU A 141 -27.80 6.17 21.18
N ASN A 142 -26.92 5.28 21.66
CA ASN A 142 -26.71 3.98 21.03
C ASN A 142 -27.84 3.01 21.38
N GLU A 143 -28.33 3.00 22.62
CA GLU A 143 -29.50 2.20 23.02
C GLU A 143 -30.75 2.54 22.21
N GLN A 144 -31.01 3.83 21.93
CA GLN A 144 -32.15 4.24 21.11
C GLN A 144 -32.02 3.71 19.68
N LYS A 145 -30.84 3.88 19.05
CA LYS A 145 -30.56 3.37 17.69
C LYS A 145 -30.71 1.85 17.63
N LEU A 146 -30.21 1.13 18.65
CA LEU A 146 -30.34 -0.33 18.75
C LEU A 146 -31.79 -0.78 18.97
N ALA A 147 -32.63 0.01 19.65
CA ALA A 147 -34.06 -0.28 19.80
C ALA A 147 -34.83 -0.11 18.47
N GLU A 148 -34.50 0.93 17.68
CA GLU A 148 -35.04 1.10 16.33
C GLU A 148 -34.62 -0.08 15.42
N MET A 149 -33.36 -0.50 15.47
CA MET A 149 -32.87 -1.68 14.73
C MET A 149 -33.53 -2.99 15.18
N PHE A 150 -33.80 -3.16 16.47
CA PHE A 150 -34.48 -4.35 17.00
C PHE A 150 -35.93 -4.43 16.49
N ALA A 151 -36.66 -3.31 16.46
CA ALA A 151 -38.02 -3.25 15.92
C ALA A 151 -38.10 -3.55 14.41
N ASP A 152 -37.03 -3.28 13.65
CA ASP A 152 -36.92 -3.65 12.23
C ASP A 152 -36.60 -5.16 12.02
N MET A 153 -36.03 -5.83 13.04
CA MET A 153 -35.75 -7.28 13.02
C MET A 153 -36.94 -8.10 13.48
N ASP A 154 -37.59 -7.71 14.57
CA ASP A 154 -38.80 -8.33 15.14
C ASP A 154 -40.01 -8.02 14.24
N ARG A 155 -40.28 -8.92 13.28
CA ARG A 155 -41.33 -8.76 12.27
C ARG A 155 -42.68 -9.25 12.75
N ASN A 156 -42.68 -10.17 13.71
CA ASN A 156 -43.89 -10.74 14.27
C ASN A 156 -44.44 -9.87 15.43
N HIS A 157 -43.61 -8.98 15.98
CA HIS A 157 -43.85 -8.03 17.07
C HIS A 157 -44.12 -8.71 18.43
N ASP A 158 -43.45 -9.83 18.73
CA ASP A 158 -43.51 -10.51 20.03
C ASP A 158 -42.46 -10.02 21.05
N GLY A 159 -41.54 -9.14 20.64
CA GLY A 159 -40.48 -8.59 21.48
C GLY A 159 -39.22 -9.45 21.56
N LEU A 160 -39.15 -10.52 20.77
CA LEU A 160 -38.00 -11.40 20.61
C LEU A 160 -37.57 -11.43 19.14
N VAL A 161 -36.31 -11.75 18.86
CA VAL A 161 -35.82 -12.01 17.51
C VAL A 161 -35.37 -13.46 17.42
N ASP A 162 -36.04 -14.23 16.57
CA ASP A 162 -35.72 -15.63 16.33
C ASP A 162 -34.70 -15.84 15.18
N VAL A 163 -34.30 -17.09 14.96
CA VAL A 163 -33.33 -17.49 13.92
C VAL A 163 -33.87 -17.24 12.50
N VAL A 164 -35.18 -17.34 12.30
CA VAL A 164 -35.86 -17.14 11.01
C VAL A 164 -35.93 -15.66 10.68
N GLU A 165 -36.24 -14.81 11.65
CA GLU A 165 -36.27 -13.36 11.56
C GLU A 165 -34.87 -12.78 11.34
N MET A 166 -33.89 -13.19 12.14
CA MET A 166 -32.48 -12.83 11.95
C MET A 166 -32.00 -13.18 10.53
N LYS A 167 -32.34 -14.38 10.02
CA LYS A 167 -31.99 -14.81 8.66
C LYS A 167 -32.71 -14.02 7.58
N ASN A 168 -34.00 -13.72 7.76
CA ASN A 168 -34.79 -12.93 6.81
C ASN A 168 -34.34 -11.47 6.77
N TYR A 169 -34.06 -10.86 7.91
CA TYR A 169 -33.53 -9.50 8.01
C TYR A 169 -32.16 -9.39 7.34
N CYS A 170 -31.22 -10.28 7.66
CA CYS A 170 -29.89 -10.31 7.05
C CYS A 170 -29.95 -10.50 5.52
N LYS A 171 -30.89 -11.33 5.02
CA LYS A 171 -31.15 -11.49 3.59
C LYS A 171 -31.65 -10.21 2.93
N ASP A 172 -32.53 -9.46 3.58
CA ASP A 172 -33.15 -8.25 3.01
C ASP A 172 -32.19 -7.04 3.01
N ILE A 173 -31.26 -6.95 3.97
CA ILE A 173 -30.11 -6.00 3.90
C ILE A 173 -28.99 -6.45 2.92
N GLY A 174 -29.18 -7.58 2.23
CA GLY A 174 -28.31 -8.07 1.16
C GLY A 174 -27.14 -8.96 1.60
N VAL A 175 -27.18 -9.53 2.81
CA VAL A 175 -26.16 -10.43 3.37
C VAL A 175 -26.81 -11.75 3.83
N PRO A 176 -27.13 -12.68 2.91
CA PRO A 176 -27.83 -13.91 3.27
C PRO A 176 -27.01 -14.80 4.21
N LEU A 177 -27.62 -15.18 5.35
CA LEU A 177 -27.03 -16.12 6.31
C LEU A 177 -27.49 -17.56 6.05
N ASP A 178 -26.59 -18.49 6.32
CA ASP A 178 -26.87 -19.93 6.39
C ASP A 178 -27.56 -20.27 7.72
N ASP A 179 -28.41 -21.29 7.76
CA ASP A 179 -29.25 -21.62 8.93
C ASP A 179 -28.41 -21.84 10.19
N GLN A 180 -27.29 -22.56 10.05
CA GLN A 180 -26.38 -22.82 11.15
C GLN A 180 -25.67 -21.55 11.65
N LYS A 181 -25.39 -20.58 10.77
CA LYS A 181 -24.75 -19.31 11.15
C LYS A 181 -25.73 -18.34 11.81
N ALA A 182 -26.98 -18.33 11.36
CA ALA A 182 -28.04 -17.54 12.01
C ALA A 182 -28.29 -18.07 13.44
N GLN A 183 -28.34 -19.40 13.61
CA GLN A 183 -28.42 -20.03 14.94
C GLN A 183 -27.20 -19.69 15.81
N ASP A 184 -25.98 -19.78 15.29
CA ASP A 184 -24.75 -19.44 16.02
C ASP A 184 -24.70 -17.97 16.48
N ILE A 185 -25.34 -17.05 15.75
CA ILE A 185 -25.45 -15.62 16.12
C ILE A 185 -26.49 -15.43 17.22
N VAL A 186 -27.70 -16.00 17.06
CA VAL A 186 -28.77 -15.94 18.08
C VAL A 186 -28.29 -16.53 19.41
N ASN A 187 -27.67 -17.72 19.37
CA ASN A 187 -27.13 -18.40 20.56
C ASN A 187 -25.99 -17.64 21.29
N LYS A 188 -25.39 -16.62 20.65
CA LYS A 188 -24.34 -15.77 21.25
C LYS A 188 -24.90 -14.51 21.88
N MET A 189 -26.09 -14.09 21.46
CA MET A 189 -26.81 -12.93 22.01
C MET A 189 -27.74 -13.35 23.14
N ASP A 190 -28.38 -14.51 23.02
CA ASP A 190 -29.23 -15.12 24.03
C ASP A 190 -28.42 -15.45 25.30
N GLN A 191 -28.63 -14.66 26.36
CA GLN A 191 -28.00 -14.85 27.67
C GLN A 191 -28.92 -15.63 28.61
N THR A 192 -30.23 -15.65 28.33
CA THR A 192 -31.26 -16.31 29.14
C THR A 192 -31.48 -17.78 28.78
N GLY A 193 -30.97 -18.24 27.63
CA GLY A 193 -31.14 -19.60 27.12
C GLY A 193 -32.53 -19.83 26.52
N SER A 194 -33.17 -18.77 26.02
CA SER A 194 -34.53 -18.78 25.47
C SER A 194 -34.61 -19.27 24.02
N ALA A 195 -33.47 -19.42 23.34
CA ALA A 195 -33.31 -19.70 21.90
C ALA A 195 -33.80 -18.59 20.95
N SER A 196 -34.09 -17.40 21.50
CA SER A 196 -34.37 -16.14 20.80
C SER A 196 -33.64 -15.00 21.53
N VAL A 197 -33.61 -13.80 20.96
CA VAL A 197 -32.94 -12.64 21.57
C VAL A 197 -33.95 -11.57 21.96
N GLY A 198 -33.99 -11.17 23.23
CA GLY A 198 -34.79 -10.03 23.67
C GLY A 198 -34.08 -8.68 23.47
N LEU A 199 -34.84 -7.57 23.40
CA LEU A 199 -34.31 -6.22 23.19
C LEU A 199 -33.14 -5.87 24.12
N LYS A 200 -33.23 -6.22 25.40
CA LYS A 200 -32.17 -5.93 26.37
C LYS A 200 -30.90 -6.73 26.11
N GLU A 201 -31.02 -8.02 25.80
CA GLU A 201 -29.88 -8.88 25.46
C GLU A 201 -29.19 -8.38 24.18
N PHE A 202 -29.98 -7.95 23.19
CA PHE A 202 -29.47 -7.34 21.96
C PHE A 202 -28.72 -6.03 22.25
N GLN A 203 -29.28 -5.14 23.07
CA GLN A 203 -28.63 -3.89 23.50
C GLN A 203 -27.33 -4.16 24.27
N ASP A 204 -27.36 -5.01 25.30
CA ASP A 204 -26.20 -5.35 26.12
C ASP A 204 -25.06 -5.98 25.28
N PHE A 205 -25.41 -6.81 24.29
CA PHE A 205 -24.43 -7.44 23.39
C PHE A 205 -23.87 -6.47 22.32
N MET A 206 -24.65 -5.48 21.87
CA MET A 206 -24.28 -4.51 20.83
C MET A 206 -23.73 -3.17 21.34
N LEU A 207 -23.86 -2.86 22.64
CA LEU A 207 -23.63 -1.52 23.19
C LEU A 207 -22.28 -0.88 22.81
N LEU A 208 -21.22 -1.68 22.70
CA LEU A 208 -19.85 -1.25 22.40
C LEU A 208 -19.43 -1.46 20.93
N TYR A 209 -20.35 -1.82 20.03
CA TYR A 209 -20.00 -2.04 18.62
C TYR A 209 -19.63 -0.72 17.91
N PRO A 210 -18.54 -0.71 17.11
CA PRO A 210 -18.03 0.53 16.52
C PRO A 210 -18.84 1.04 15.32
N SER A 211 -19.72 0.24 14.71
CA SER A 211 -20.62 0.70 13.65
C SER A 211 -22.06 0.75 14.13
N SER A 212 -22.84 1.66 13.54
CA SER A 212 -24.28 1.80 13.73
C SER A 212 -25.05 1.34 12.48
N ASP A 213 -24.34 0.84 11.45
CA ASP A 213 -24.92 0.21 10.27
C ASP A 213 -24.90 -1.32 10.47
N MET A 214 -26.07 -1.96 10.40
CA MET A 214 -26.20 -3.41 10.53
C MET A 214 -25.31 -4.16 9.54
N LYS A 215 -25.11 -3.62 8.34
CA LYS A 215 -24.34 -4.29 7.29
C LYS A 215 -22.88 -4.48 7.71
N ASP A 216 -22.28 -3.44 8.30
CA ASP A 216 -20.93 -3.52 8.85
C ASP A 216 -20.87 -4.53 10.01
N ILE A 217 -21.90 -4.58 10.86
CA ILE A 217 -22.01 -5.49 12.00
C ILE A 217 -22.09 -6.96 11.53
N VAL A 218 -22.94 -7.27 10.53
CA VAL A 218 -23.08 -8.62 9.96
C VAL A 218 -21.83 -9.04 9.17
N ASP A 219 -21.24 -8.14 8.38
CA ASP A 219 -19.94 -8.42 7.74
C ASP A 219 -18.86 -8.67 8.81
N PHE A 220 -18.83 -7.91 9.90
CA PHE A 220 -17.90 -8.11 11.00
C PHE A 220 -18.07 -9.47 11.72
N TRP A 221 -19.31 -9.91 11.98
CA TRP A 221 -19.57 -11.27 12.45
C TRP A 221 -19.13 -12.32 11.43
N ARG A 222 -19.22 -12.04 10.13
CA ARG A 222 -18.74 -12.98 9.09
C ARG A 222 -17.23 -13.18 9.13
N HIS A 223 -16.44 -12.12 9.36
CA HIS A 223 -14.98 -12.18 9.26
C HIS A 223 -14.28 -12.68 10.53
N ASN A 224 -14.80 -12.40 11.74
CA ASN A 224 -14.10 -12.74 12.99
C ASN A 224 -14.22 -14.21 13.43
N LEU A 225 -15.13 -14.99 12.84
CA LEU A 225 -15.43 -16.37 13.28
C LEU A 225 -14.60 -17.47 12.60
N ILE A 226 -13.61 -17.11 11.78
CA ILE A 226 -12.86 -18.07 10.95
C ILE A 226 -11.34 -17.89 11.10
N ILE A 227 -10.79 -18.46 12.18
CA ILE A 227 -9.35 -18.71 12.31
C ILE A 227 -9.05 -20.11 11.75
N ASP A 228 -8.58 -20.17 10.50
CA ASP A 228 -8.07 -21.41 9.88
C ASP A 228 -6.53 -21.45 9.92
N ILE A 229 -5.99 -22.54 10.47
CA ILE A 229 -4.57 -22.72 10.78
C ILE A 229 -4.11 -24.03 10.12
N GLY A 230 -3.44 -23.91 8.98
CA GLY A 230 -2.87 -25.04 8.24
C GLY A 230 -1.59 -24.68 7.48
N GLU A 231 -0.69 -25.65 7.29
CA GLU A 231 0.60 -25.44 6.61
C GLU A 231 0.50 -25.17 5.10
N ASP A 232 -0.67 -25.41 4.49
CA ASP A 232 -1.01 -24.93 3.15
C ASP A 232 -2.02 -23.77 3.28
N SER A 233 -1.59 -22.53 3.06
CA SER A 233 -2.46 -21.35 3.15
C SER A 233 -3.74 -21.54 2.33
N GLN A 234 -4.84 -21.86 3.00
CA GLN A 234 -6.16 -21.87 2.41
C GLN A 234 -6.53 -20.41 2.18
N ILE A 235 -6.72 -20.13 0.90
CA ILE A 235 -6.91 -18.84 0.27
C ILE A 235 -7.84 -17.97 1.14
N PRO A 236 -7.38 -16.80 1.65
CA PRO A 236 -8.23 -15.84 2.34
C PRO A 236 -9.58 -15.64 1.64
N GLU A 237 -10.64 -15.46 2.43
CA GLU A 237 -11.94 -15.08 1.90
C GLU A 237 -11.85 -13.78 1.09
N ASP A 238 -12.86 -13.53 0.25
CA ASP A 238 -12.88 -12.37 -0.63
C ASP A 238 -12.88 -11.08 0.19
N PHE A 239 -11.76 -10.33 0.14
CA PHE A 239 -11.65 -8.99 0.72
C PHE A 239 -12.87 -8.14 0.35
N SER A 240 -13.43 -7.44 1.33
CA SER A 240 -14.61 -6.60 1.10
C SER A 240 -14.32 -5.50 0.07
N GLN A 241 -15.36 -4.97 -0.58
CA GLN A 241 -15.14 -3.85 -1.51
C GLN A 241 -14.58 -2.60 -0.80
N GLN A 242 -14.80 -2.44 0.52
CA GLN A 242 -14.13 -1.41 1.33
C GLN A 242 -12.65 -1.76 1.56
N GLU A 243 -12.31 -2.97 2.01
CA GLU A 243 -10.90 -3.36 2.25
C GLU A 243 -10.03 -3.30 0.98
N MET A 244 -10.63 -3.58 -0.18
CA MET A 244 -10.01 -3.38 -1.50
C MET A 244 -9.81 -1.89 -1.85
N GLN A 245 -10.69 -1.00 -1.38
CA GLN A 245 -10.60 0.45 -1.58
C GLN A 245 -9.63 1.11 -0.60
N ASP A 246 -9.61 0.69 0.66
CA ASP A 246 -8.76 1.24 1.74
C ASP A 246 -7.30 0.73 1.65
N GLY A 247 -7.02 -0.19 0.73
CA GLY A 247 -5.69 -0.76 0.52
C GLY A 247 -5.25 -1.70 1.64
N ILE A 248 -6.15 -2.17 2.50
CA ILE A 248 -5.82 -3.08 3.60
C ILE A 248 -5.32 -4.42 3.05
N TRP A 249 -5.88 -4.89 1.92
CA TRP A 249 -5.51 -6.14 1.25
C TRP A 249 -3.99 -6.32 1.00
N TRP A 250 -3.27 -5.26 0.60
CA TRP A 250 -1.83 -5.38 0.31
C TRP A 250 -1.01 -5.53 1.59
N ARG A 251 -1.48 -5.01 2.73
CA ARG A 251 -0.84 -5.19 4.04
C ARG A 251 -0.86 -6.67 4.43
N HIS A 252 -2.01 -7.34 4.30
CA HIS A 252 -2.14 -8.77 4.56
C HIS A 252 -1.29 -9.61 3.61
N LEU A 253 -1.24 -9.26 2.32
CA LEU A 253 -0.40 -9.96 1.34
C LEU A 253 1.10 -9.82 1.64
N VAL A 254 1.57 -8.61 1.98
CA VAL A 254 2.97 -8.36 2.35
C VAL A 254 3.30 -9.02 3.70
N ALA A 255 2.42 -8.94 4.69
CA ALA A 255 2.58 -9.60 5.98
C ALA A 255 2.68 -11.12 5.83
N GLY A 256 1.78 -11.74 5.07
CA GLY A 256 1.84 -13.18 4.77
C GLY A 256 3.10 -13.59 4.00
N GLY A 257 3.52 -12.79 3.01
CA GLY A 257 4.77 -13.01 2.29
C GLY A 257 6.01 -12.92 3.17
N LEU A 258 6.07 -11.92 4.05
CA LEU A 258 7.17 -11.72 5.01
C LEU A 258 7.20 -12.83 6.06
N ALA A 259 6.04 -13.17 6.65
CA ALA A 259 5.88 -14.27 7.59
C ALA A 259 6.37 -15.60 7.01
N GLY A 260 5.91 -15.93 5.79
CA GLY A 260 6.36 -17.11 5.07
C GLY A 260 7.86 -17.10 4.78
N ALA A 261 8.44 -15.94 4.41
CA ALA A 261 9.87 -15.83 4.11
C ALA A 261 10.75 -16.00 5.36
N VAL A 262 10.37 -15.38 6.49
CA VAL A 262 11.09 -15.50 7.77
C VAL A 262 10.96 -16.93 8.29
N SER A 263 9.74 -17.48 8.38
CA SER A 263 9.50 -18.85 8.85
C SER A 263 10.26 -19.91 8.03
N ARG A 264 10.16 -19.86 6.68
CA ARG A 264 10.90 -20.79 5.79
C ARG A 264 12.42 -20.63 5.94
N THR A 265 12.92 -19.46 6.30
CA THR A 265 14.36 -19.21 6.53
C THR A 265 14.84 -19.71 7.89
N CYS A 266 14.07 -19.48 8.97
CA CYS A 266 14.38 -20.02 10.29
C CYS A 266 14.35 -21.55 10.31
N THR A 267 13.45 -22.17 9.55
CA THR A 267 13.29 -23.64 9.48
C THR A 267 14.07 -24.33 8.37
N ALA A 268 14.80 -23.58 7.53
CA ALA A 268 15.61 -24.12 6.43
C ALA A 268 16.63 -25.21 6.85
N PRO A 269 17.30 -25.15 8.02
CA PRO A 269 18.20 -26.22 8.46
C PRO A 269 17.50 -27.58 8.60
N PHE A 270 16.29 -27.60 9.16
CA PHE A 270 15.49 -28.82 9.27
C PHE A 270 15.05 -29.35 7.91
N ASP A 271 14.64 -28.46 7.00
CA ASP A 271 14.32 -28.80 5.60
C ASP A 271 15.53 -29.44 4.88
N ARG A 272 16.76 -28.92 5.05
CA ARG A 272 17.97 -29.53 4.46
C ARG A 272 18.30 -30.88 5.08
N ILE A 273 18.21 -31.03 6.41
CA ILE A 273 18.45 -32.31 7.10
C ILE A 273 17.41 -33.36 6.67
N LYS A 274 16.13 -32.99 6.58
CA LYS A 274 15.04 -33.84 6.04
C LYS A 274 15.40 -34.37 4.67
N VAL A 275 15.70 -33.49 3.71
CA VAL A 275 16.05 -33.89 2.33
C VAL A 275 17.29 -34.78 2.29
N TYR A 276 18.32 -34.48 3.09
CA TYR A 276 19.54 -35.28 3.13
C TYR A 276 19.30 -36.70 3.70
N LEU A 277 18.50 -36.82 4.77
CA LEU A 277 18.12 -38.11 5.35
C LEU A 277 17.19 -38.92 4.43
N GLN A 278 16.26 -38.27 3.72
CA GLN A 278 15.35 -38.91 2.76
C GLN A 278 16.10 -39.61 1.60
N VAL A 279 17.26 -39.07 1.21
CA VAL A 279 18.03 -39.53 0.04
C VAL A 279 19.22 -40.41 0.43
N ASN A 280 19.99 -40.05 1.48
CA ASN A 280 21.28 -40.68 1.80
C ASN A 280 21.24 -41.69 2.96
N SER A 281 20.14 -41.77 3.71
CA SER A 281 19.97 -42.77 4.78
C SER A 281 19.60 -44.14 4.18
N SER A 282 20.31 -45.19 4.58
CA SER A 282 20.12 -46.58 4.12
C SER A 282 20.19 -47.56 5.29
N LYS A 283 19.80 -48.84 5.13
CA LYS A 283 19.99 -49.85 6.19
C LYS A 283 21.47 -49.97 6.61
N THR A 284 22.38 -49.80 5.66
CA THR A 284 23.84 -49.79 5.85
C THR A 284 24.40 -48.45 6.36
N ASN A 285 23.62 -47.37 6.29
CA ASN A 285 24.05 -46.02 6.65
C ASN A 285 23.02 -45.36 7.58
N ARG A 286 23.10 -45.67 8.88
CA ARG A 286 22.19 -45.19 9.94
C ARG A 286 22.47 -43.72 10.33
N LEU A 287 22.36 -42.81 9.37
CA LEU A 287 22.37 -41.37 9.65
C LEU A 287 21.14 -40.98 10.49
N ASN A 288 21.38 -40.46 11.69
CA ASN A 288 20.39 -39.76 12.51
C ASN A 288 20.52 -38.24 12.32
N VAL A 289 19.60 -37.46 12.92
CA VAL A 289 19.56 -35.98 12.79
C VAL A 289 20.88 -35.33 13.24
N ILE A 290 21.45 -35.76 14.37
CA ILE A 290 22.67 -35.16 14.95
C ILE A 290 23.90 -35.49 14.10
N SER A 291 24.06 -36.75 13.67
CA SER A 291 25.15 -37.17 12.78
C SER A 291 25.06 -36.48 11.42
N CYS A 292 23.84 -36.29 10.89
CA CYS A 292 23.63 -35.52 9.67
C CYS A 292 24.00 -34.03 9.86
N LEU A 293 23.60 -33.41 10.97
CA LEU A 293 23.98 -32.03 11.30
C LEU A 293 25.49 -31.86 11.41
N LYS A 294 26.19 -32.77 12.13
CA LYS A 294 27.65 -32.78 12.24
C LYS A 294 28.33 -32.92 10.87
N LEU A 295 27.84 -33.82 10.02
CA LEU A 295 28.35 -34.03 8.66
C LEU A 295 28.19 -32.78 7.78
N LEU A 296 27.01 -32.16 7.78
CA LEU A 296 26.75 -30.94 7.01
C LEU A 296 27.56 -29.74 7.54
N HIS A 297 27.74 -29.65 8.86
CA HIS A 297 28.57 -28.61 9.49
C HIS A 297 30.06 -28.77 9.10
N ALA A 298 30.60 -29.98 9.14
CA ALA A 298 31.97 -30.26 8.69
C ALA A 298 32.19 -30.03 7.18
N GLU A 299 31.13 -30.18 6.37
CA GLU A 299 31.18 -30.07 4.90
C GLU A 299 31.23 -28.62 4.37
N GLY A 300 30.67 -27.65 5.11
CA GLY A 300 30.60 -26.25 4.65
C GLY A 300 30.26 -25.22 5.73
N GLY A 301 30.49 -25.54 7.00
CA GLY A 301 30.15 -24.71 8.14
C GLY A 301 28.65 -24.47 8.32
N ILE A 302 28.32 -23.58 9.26
CA ILE A 302 26.94 -23.19 9.62
C ILE A 302 26.16 -22.72 8.38
N LYS A 303 26.76 -21.87 7.55
CA LYS A 303 26.13 -21.31 6.34
C LYS A 303 25.65 -22.37 5.35
N SER A 304 26.23 -23.58 5.35
CA SER A 304 25.78 -24.66 4.47
C SER A 304 24.33 -25.09 4.72
N LEU A 305 23.83 -24.97 5.96
CA LEU A 305 22.50 -25.45 6.35
C LEU A 305 21.35 -24.80 5.57
N TRP A 306 21.56 -23.59 5.05
CA TRP A 306 20.59 -22.83 4.25
C TRP A 306 20.67 -23.10 2.73
N ARG A 307 21.43 -24.10 2.26
CA ARG A 307 21.48 -24.42 0.82
C ARG A 307 20.11 -24.82 0.27
N GLY A 308 19.73 -24.16 -0.82
CA GLY A 308 18.40 -24.27 -1.43
C GLY A 308 17.35 -23.30 -0.86
N ASN A 309 17.59 -22.64 0.27
CA ASN A 309 16.60 -21.76 0.89
C ASN A 309 16.23 -20.55 0.01
N GLY A 310 17.18 -20.00 -0.76
CA GLY A 310 16.88 -18.90 -1.69
C GLY A 310 15.73 -19.23 -2.65
N ILE A 311 15.71 -20.43 -3.22
CA ILE A 311 14.61 -20.90 -4.09
C ILE A 311 13.33 -21.15 -3.27
N ASN A 312 13.45 -21.63 -2.02
CA ASN A 312 12.34 -21.87 -1.10
C ASN A 312 11.59 -20.58 -0.70
N VAL A 313 12.31 -19.45 -0.64
CA VAL A 313 11.75 -18.10 -0.38
C VAL A 313 11.24 -17.48 -1.67
N ILE A 314 12.03 -17.46 -2.76
CA ILE A 314 11.62 -16.84 -4.03
C ILE A 314 10.32 -17.45 -4.57
N LYS A 315 10.07 -18.76 -4.37
CA LYS A 315 8.85 -19.40 -4.85
C LYS A 315 7.57 -18.90 -4.18
N ILE A 316 7.62 -18.35 -2.95
CA ILE A 316 6.42 -17.98 -2.16
C ILE A 316 5.49 -17.06 -2.96
N ALA A 317 6.02 -15.93 -3.45
CA ALA A 317 5.18 -14.91 -4.09
C ALA A 317 4.55 -15.39 -5.42
N PRO A 318 5.29 -16.03 -6.34
CA PRO A 318 4.69 -16.66 -7.53
C PRO A 318 3.68 -17.78 -7.20
N GLU A 319 3.97 -18.62 -6.20
CA GLU A 319 3.11 -19.72 -5.72
C GLU A 319 1.76 -19.20 -5.24
N SER A 320 1.77 -18.18 -4.38
CA SER A 320 0.55 -17.50 -3.93
C SER A 320 -0.16 -16.78 -5.09
N ALA A 321 0.55 -15.97 -5.88
CA ALA A 321 -0.06 -15.17 -6.95
C ALA A 321 -0.80 -16.02 -8.00
N ILE A 322 -0.21 -17.15 -8.42
CA ILE A 322 -0.87 -18.08 -9.35
C ILE A 322 -2.07 -18.77 -8.68
N LYS A 323 -1.95 -19.18 -7.40
CA LYS A 323 -3.05 -19.80 -6.65
C LYS A 323 -4.25 -18.85 -6.53
N PHE A 324 -4.05 -17.60 -6.14
CA PHE A 324 -5.10 -16.57 -6.07
C PHE A 324 -5.73 -16.31 -7.43
N MET A 325 -4.92 -16.07 -8.47
CA MET A 325 -5.42 -15.79 -9.82
C MET A 325 -6.24 -16.96 -10.37
N CYS A 326 -5.76 -18.19 -10.23
CA CYS A 326 -6.51 -19.37 -10.70
C CYS A 326 -7.80 -19.58 -9.91
N TYR A 327 -7.81 -19.34 -8.60
CA TYR A 327 -9.02 -19.43 -7.78
C TYR A 327 -10.08 -18.42 -8.18
N ASP A 328 -9.72 -17.14 -8.33
CA ASP A 328 -10.62 -16.09 -8.81
C ASP A 328 -11.21 -16.42 -10.19
N GLN A 329 -10.39 -16.86 -11.14
CA GLN A 329 -10.88 -17.24 -12.47
C GLN A 329 -11.81 -18.47 -12.41
N LEU A 330 -11.49 -19.49 -11.61
CA LEU A 330 -12.35 -20.67 -11.45
C LEU A 330 -13.69 -20.31 -10.79
N LYS A 331 -13.68 -19.48 -9.74
CA LYS A 331 -14.90 -18.95 -9.10
C LYS A 331 -15.79 -18.21 -10.09
N ARG A 332 -15.23 -17.27 -10.87
CA ARG A 332 -15.97 -16.52 -11.89
C ARG A 332 -16.56 -17.42 -12.98
N LEU A 333 -15.84 -18.47 -13.39
CA LEU A 333 -16.34 -19.45 -14.36
C LEU A 333 -17.52 -20.27 -13.79
N ILE A 334 -17.46 -20.67 -12.52
CA ILE A 334 -18.56 -21.34 -11.82
C ILE A 334 -19.78 -20.41 -11.73
N GLN A 335 -19.61 -19.19 -11.19
CA GLN A 335 -20.69 -18.19 -11.08
C GLN A 335 -21.35 -17.87 -12.43
N LYS A 336 -20.55 -17.66 -13.49
CA LYS A 336 -21.06 -17.40 -14.84
C LYS A 336 -21.91 -18.56 -15.37
N LYS A 337 -21.56 -19.81 -15.02
CA LYS A 337 -22.32 -21.00 -15.42
C LYS A 337 -23.58 -21.23 -14.58
N LYS A 338 -23.63 -20.66 -13.36
CA LYS A 338 -24.69 -20.82 -12.37
C LYS A 338 -25.72 -19.68 -12.33
N GLY A 339 -25.53 -18.62 -13.14
CA GLY A 339 -26.51 -17.54 -13.30
C GLY A 339 -26.75 -16.70 -12.05
N SER A 340 -25.67 -16.19 -11.44
CA SER A 340 -25.69 -15.32 -10.25
C SER A 340 -26.10 -15.97 -8.92
N GLN A 341 -26.25 -17.30 -8.86
CA GLN A 341 -26.30 -18.02 -7.58
C GLN A 341 -24.92 -18.06 -6.89
N GLU A 342 -24.92 -18.12 -5.56
CA GLU A 342 -23.70 -18.24 -4.76
C GLU A 342 -22.95 -19.56 -5.01
N ILE A 343 -21.63 -19.51 -4.77
CA ILE A 343 -20.73 -20.67 -4.87
C ILE A 343 -20.82 -21.48 -3.57
N SER A 344 -21.22 -22.74 -3.67
CA SER A 344 -21.33 -23.65 -2.52
C SER A 344 -19.98 -24.00 -1.91
N THR A 345 -19.94 -24.41 -0.65
CA THR A 345 -18.71 -24.81 0.04
C THR A 345 -17.93 -25.89 -0.73
N PHE A 346 -18.63 -26.86 -1.33
CA PHE A 346 -18.01 -27.89 -2.16
C PHE A 346 -17.43 -27.32 -3.48
N GLU A 347 -18.13 -26.39 -4.13
CA GLU A 347 -17.63 -25.71 -5.33
C GLU A 347 -16.39 -24.84 -5.01
N ARG A 348 -16.38 -24.16 -3.84
CA ARG A 348 -15.22 -23.41 -3.33
C ARG A 348 -14.03 -24.35 -3.08
N LEU A 349 -14.26 -25.49 -2.42
CA LEU A 349 -13.24 -26.52 -2.18
C LEU A 349 -12.66 -27.09 -3.48
N CYS A 350 -13.50 -27.37 -4.47
CA CYS A 350 -13.05 -27.81 -5.80
C CYS A 350 -12.23 -26.72 -6.52
N ALA A 351 -12.69 -25.46 -6.51
CA ALA A 351 -11.97 -24.35 -7.11
C ALA A 351 -10.61 -24.10 -6.42
N GLY A 352 -10.56 -24.15 -5.09
CA GLY A 352 -9.33 -24.01 -4.30
C GLY A 352 -8.34 -25.15 -4.54
N SER A 353 -8.83 -26.40 -4.61
CA SER A 353 -8.02 -27.59 -4.90
C SER A 353 -7.44 -27.55 -6.32
N ALA A 354 -8.26 -27.18 -7.31
CA ALA A 354 -7.82 -27.03 -8.69
C ALA A 354 -6.81 -25.87 -8.85
N ALA A 355 -7.06 -24.72 -8.21
CA ALA A 355 -6.12 -23.60 -8.20
C ALA A 355 -4.78 -23.96 -7.53
N GLY A 356 -4.83 -24.72 -6.42
CA GLY A 356 -3.66 -25.28 -5.76
C GLY A 356 -2.87 -26.22 -6.69
N ALA A 357 -3.54 -27.15 -7.36
CA ALA A 357 -2.92 -28.06 -8.32
C ALA A 357 -2.28 -27.32 -9.52
N ILE A 358 -2.95 -26.29 -10.07
CA ILE A 358 -2.42 -25.47 -11.17
C ILE A 358 -1.18 -24.70 -10.70
N SER A 359 -1.23 -24.03 -9.55
CA SER A 359 -0.07 -23.31 -8.99
C SER A 359 1.10 -24.26 -8.73
N GLN A 360 0.85 -25.39 -8.06
CA GLN A 360 1.86 -26.41 -7.79
C GLN A 360 2.51 -26.95 -9.08
N SER A 361 1.75 -27.03 -10.18
CA SER A 361 2.25 -27.45 -11.50
C SER A 361 3.18 -26.41 -12.11
N ALA A 362 2.84 -25.12 -12.02
CA ALA A 362 3.68 -24.04 -12.52
C ALA A 362 4.97 -23.85 -11.72
N ILE A 363 4.90 -24.03 -10.38
CA ILE A 363 6.03 -23.86 -9.46
C ILE A 363 6.92 -25.10 -9.37
N TYR A 364 6.44 -26.27 -9.82
CA TYR A 364 7.15 -27.55 -9.68
C TYR A 364 8.64 -27.55 -10.10
N PRO A 365 9.07 -26.87 -11.20
CA PRO A 365 10.48 -26.75 -11.55
C PRO A 365 11.36 -26.19 -10.43
N MET A 366 10.84 -25.23 -9.65
CA MET A 366 11.54 -24.63 -8.52
C MET A 366 11.67 -25.61 -7.35
N GLU A 367 10.71 -26.50 -7.12
CA GLU A 367 10.80 -27.55 -6.10
C GLU A 367 11.92 -28.55 -6.41
N VAL A 368 12.02 -29.00 -7.67
CA VAL A 368 13.11 -29.89 -8.09
C VAL A 368 14.46 -29.19 -7.93
N MET A 369 14.54 -27.90 -8.29
CA MET A 369 15.75 -27.11 -8.07
C MET A 369 16.10 -26.97 -6.59
N LYS A 370 15.12 -26.68 -5.70
CA LYS A 370 15.32 -26.65 -4.23
C LYS A 370 15.93 -27.96 -3.73
N THR A 371 15.30 -29.09 -4.04
CA THR A 371 15.74 -30.41 -3.58
C THR A 371 17.15 -30.74 -4.06
N ARG A 372 17.47 -30.50 -5.35
CA ARG A 372 18.81 -30.75 -5.90
C ARG A 372 19.88 -29.79 -5.36
N LEU A 373 19.51 -28.55 -5.02
CA LEU A 373 20.42 -27.58 -4.40
C LEU A 373 20.73 -27.93 -2.93
N ALA A 374 19.76 -28.42 -2.17
CA ALA A 374 19.93 -28.81 -0.77
C ALA A 374 20.96 -29.95 -0.60
N LEU A 375 21.02 -30.86 -1.58
CA LEU A 375 21.92 -32.02 -1.62
C LEU A 375 23.36 -31.71 -2.09
N ARG A 376 23.63 -30.49 -2.58
CA ARG A 376 24.94 -30.13 -3.14
C ARG A 376 25.99 -29.77 -2.09
N LYS A 377 27.26 -29.98 -2.46
CA LYS A 377 28.45 -29.66 -1.66
C LYS A 377 29.00 -28.24 -1.90
N THR A 378 29.87 -27.78 -1.01
CA THR A 378 30.62 -26.52 -1.09
C THR A 378 31.43 -26.48 -2.38
N GLY A 379 31.47 -25.33 -3.06
CA GLY A 379 32.24 -25.19 -4.32
C GLY A 379 31.74 -26.04 -5.49
N GLN A 380 30.42 -26.26 -5.59
CA GLN A 380 29.79 -26.89 -6.78
C GLN A 380 28.86 -25.94 -7.55
N LEU A 381 28.73 -24.68 -7.12
CA LEU A 381 27.70 -23.72 -7.53
C LEU A 381 28.33 -22.46 -8.15
N ASP A 382 29.41 -22.68 -8.90
CA ASP A 382 30.51 -21.73 -9.16
C ASP A 382 30.13 -20.58 -10.10
N ARG A 383 28.96 -20.68 -10.74
CA ARG A 383 28.39 -19.66 -11.65
C ARG A 383 26.91 -19.37 -11.34
N GLY A 384 26.48 -19.59 -10.09
CA GLY A 384 25.13 -19.27 -9.63
C GLY A 384 24.03 -20.23 -10.10
N VAL A 385 22.80 -19.92 -9.69
CA VAL A 385 21.64 -20.82 -9.82
C VAL A 385 21.12 -20.92 -11.27
N ILE A 386 21.22 -19.84 -12.05
CA ILE A 386 20.81 -19.83 -13.47
C ILE A 386 21.68 -20.80 -14.29
N HIS A 387 23.00 -20.76 -14.11
CA HIS A 387 23.92 -21.71 -14.74
C HIS A 387 23.64 -23.16 -14.30
N PHE A 388 23.26 -23.37 -13.04
CA PHE A 388 22.84 -24.69 -12.56
C PHE A 388 21.56 -25.19 -13.26
N ALA A 389 20.53 -24.34 -13.40
CA ALA A 389 19.30 -24.67 -14.13
C ALA A 389 19.57 -24.97 -15.61
N HIS A 390 20.38 -24.13 -16.27
CA HIS A 390 20.82 -24.36 -17.65
C HIS A 390 21.57 -25.70 -17.79
N LYS A 391 22.47 -26.02 -16.86
CA LYS A 391 23.20 -27.31 -16.82
C LYS A 391 22.29 -28.52 -16.56
N MET A 392 21.17 -28.36 -15.86
CA MET A 392 20.13 -29.40 -15.75
C MET A 392 19.40 -29.59 -17.08
N TYR A 393 18.95 -28.49 -17.69
CA TYR A 393 18.23 -28.52 -18.97
C TYR A 393 19.07 -29.15 -20.09
N THR A 394 20.33 -28.75 -20.26
CA THR A 394 21.21 -29.29 -21.32
C THR A 394 21.59 -30.76 -21.13
N LYS A 395 21.52 -31.30 -19.91
CA LYS A 395 21.90 -32.69 -19.61
C LYS A 395 20.72 -33.67 -19.52
N GLU A 396 19.57 -33.22 -19.03
CA GLU A 396 18.42 -34.10 -18.74
C GLU A 396 17.13 -33.66 -19.44
N GLY A 397 17.16 -32.55 -20.20
CA GLY A 397 15.99 -31.97 -20.86
C GLY A 397 14.95 -31.41 -19.90
N ILE A 398 13.83 -30.93 -20.44
CA ILE A 398 12.76 -30.30 -19.65
C ILE A 398 12.11 -31.25 -18.63
N ARG A 399 12.07 -32.56 -18.93
CA ARG A 399 11.44 -33.58 -18.06
C ARG A 399 12.10 -33.70 -16.69
N CYS A 400 13.38 -33.31 -16.53
CA CYS A 400 14.04 -33.39 -15.23
C CYS A 400 13.39 -32.48 -14.19
N PHE A 401 12.84 -31.34 -14.60
CA PHE A 401 12.17 -30.37 -13.75
C PHE A 401 10.79 -30.84 -13.23
N TYR A 402 10.30 -31.99 -13.69
CA TYR A 402 9.00 -32.57 -13.28
C TYR A 402 9.14 -33.98 -12.66
N LYS A 403 10.37 -34.43 -12.35
CA LYS A 403 10.59 -35.71 -11.65
C LYS A 403 9.93 -35.69 -10.26
N GLY A 404 9.09 -36.68 -9.98
CA GLY A 404 8.34 -36.78 -8.72
C GLY A 404 6.98 -36.07 -8.72
N TYR A 405 6.53 -35.50 -9.84
CA TYR A 405 5.26 -34.77 -9.92
C TYR A 405 4.03 -35.64 -9.62
N LEU A 406 3.98 -36.88 -10.12
CA LEU A 406 2.86 -37.80 -9.86
C LEU A 406 2.69 -38.15 -8.36
N PRO A 407 3.71 -38.63 -7.62
CA PRO A 407 3.58 -38.83 -6.18
C PRO A 407 3.34 -37.53 -5.40
N ASN A 408 3.73 -36.36 -5.94
CA ASN A 408 3.34 -35.08 -5.34
C ASN A 408 1.83 -34.88 -5.36
N LEU A 409 1.19 -35.00 -6.53
CA LEU A 409 -0.27 -34.83 -6.65
C LEU A 409 -1.03 -35.89 -5.84
N ILE A 410 -0.66 -37.16 -5.95
CA ILE A 410 -1.33 -38.26 -5.23
C ILE A 410 -1.21 -38.06 -3.71
N GLY A 411 -0.08 -37.53 -3.22
CA GLY A 411 0.12 -37.27 -1.79
C GLY A 411 -0.73 -36.13 -1.21
N ILE A 412 -1.20 -35.18 -2.02
CA ILE A 412 -2.05 -34.06 -1.56
C ILE A 412 -3.44 -34.53 -1.12
N ILE A 413 -4.02 -35.50 -1.84
CA ILE A 413 -5.38 -35.98 -1.58
C ILE A 413 -5.54 -36.59 -0.16
N PRO A 414 -4.73 -37.59 0.27
CA PRO A 414 -4.82 -38.13 1.62
C PRO A 414 -4.33 -37.14 2.69
N TYR A 415 -3.43 -36.21 2.35
CA TYR A 415 -3.04 -35.14 3.27
C TYR A 415 -4.26 -34.27 3.63
N ALA A 416 -4.86 -33.62 2.64
CA ALA A 416 -5.96 -32.69 2.85
C ALA A 416 -7.22 -33.36 3.41
N GLY A 417 -7.55 -34.57 2.95
CA GLY A 417 -8.73 -35.30 3.44
C GLY A 417 -8.62 -35.72 4.91
N ILE A 418 -7.43 -36.13 5.37
CA ILE A 418 -7.21 -36.56 6.75
C ILE A 418 -7.01 -35.34 7.67
N ASP A 419 -6.32 -34.30 7.20
CA ASP A 419 -6.16 -33.04 7.92
C ASP A 419 -7.53 -32.40 8.20
N LEU A 420 -8.38 -32.21 7.19
CA LEU A 420 -9.72 -31.66 7.38
C LEU A 420 -10.59 -32.52 8.32
N ALA A 421 -10.65 -33.84 8.10
CA ALA A 421 -11.50 -34.73 8.90
C ALA A 421 -11.08 -34.77 10.39
N ILE A 422 -9.78 -34.78 10.67
CA ILE A 422 -9.27 -34.77 12.05
C ILE A 422 -9.42 -33.38 12.67
N TYR A 423 -9.16 -32.29 11.92
CA TYR A 423 -9.36 -30.93 12.42
C TYR A 423 -10.81 -30.70 12.84
N GLU A 424 -11.78 -31.04 11.98
CA GLU A 424 -13.21 -30.90 12.29
C GLU A 424 -13.62 -31.77 13.47
N THR A 425 -13.14 -33.01 13.55
CA THR A 425 -13.46 -33.92 14.66
C THR A 425 -12.90 -33.39 15.98
N LEU A 426 -11.63 -32.97 16.01
CA LEU A 426 -11.00 -32.39 17.21
C LEU A 426 -11.68 -31.08 17.62
N LYS A 427 -11.98 -30.19 16.68
CA LYS A 427 -12.68 -28.91 16.95
C LYS A 427 -14.08 -29.17 17.52
N ARG A 428 -14.87 -30.06 16.91
CA ARG A 428 -16.21 -30.43 17.40
C ARG A 428 -16.15 -31.10 18.78
N SER A 429 -15.19 -32.00 19.01
CA SER A 429 -14.99 -32.65 20.32
C SER A 429 -14.55 -31.65 21.41
N TYR A 430 -13.71 -30.66 21.07
CA TYR A 430 -13.31 -29.60 21.99
C TYR A 430 -14.50 -28.72 22.37
N VAL A 431 -15.24 -28.19 21.38
CA VAL A 431 -16.43 -27.36 21.62
C VAL A 431 -17.43 -28.10 22.49
N ARG A 432 -17.75 -29.35 22.15
CA ARG A 432 -18.69 -30.21 22.92
C ARG A 432 -18.25 -30.49 24.36
N TYR A 433 -16.96 -30.45 24.65
CA TYR A 433 -16.45 -30.68 26.02
C TYR A 433 -16.53 -29.43 26.89
N TYR A 434 -16.58 -28.24 26.29
CA TYR A 434 -16.59 -26.94 26.99
C TYR A 434 -17.93 -26.19 26.86
N GLU A 435 -19.03 -26.90 26.54
CA GLU A 435 -20.40 -26.35 26.35
C GLU A 435 -20.97 -25.54 27.53
N THR A 436 -20.37 -25.55 28.72
CA THR A 436 -20.79 -24.76 29.90
C THR A 436 -20.13 -23.37 30.01
N THR A 437 -19.39 -22.92 29.01
CA THR A 437 -18.89 -21.53 28.95
C THR A 437 -18.90 -21.06 27.50
N SER A 438 -19.63 -19.98 27.20
CA SER A 438 -19.86 -19.44 25.85
C SER A 438 -18.61 -18.85 25.15
N SER A 439 -17.42 -19.25 25.56
CA SER A 439 -16.14 -18.82 25.03
C SER A 439 -15.73 -19.67 23.84
N GLU A 440 -15.35 -19.03 22.74
CA GLU A 440 -14.80 -19.74 21.57
C GLU A 440 -13.51 -20.50 21.91
N PRO A 441 -13.17 -21.56 21.15
CA PRO A 441 -11.89 -22.24 21.30
C PRO A 441 -10.73 -21.24 21.14
N GLY A 442 -10.04 -20.94 22.25
CA GLY A 442 -8.94 -19.99 22.25
C GLY A 442 -7.87 -20.37 21.22
N VAL A 443 -7.14 -19.37 20.70
CA VAL A 443 -6.19 -19.54 19.58
C VAL A 443 -5.20 -20.71 19.79
N LEU A 444 -4.79 -20.97 21.04
CA LEU A 444 -3.94 -22.12 21.39
C LEU A 444 -4.63 -23.49 21.19
N ALA A 445 -5.92 -23.61 21.45
CA ALA A 445 -6.70 -24.83 21.22
C ALA A 445 -6.88 -25.08 19.71
N LEU A 446 -7.15 -24.03 18.93
CA LEU A 446 -7.22 -24.12 17.46
C LEU A 446 -5.85 -24.46 16.84
N LEU A 447 -4.77 -23.82 17.32
CA LEU A 447 -3.38 -24.17 16.97
C LEU A 447 -3.07 -25.64 17.27
N ALA A 448 -3.50 -26.15 18.43
CA ALA A 448 -3.31 -27.55 18.81
C ALA A 448 -4.10 -28.50 17.90
N CYS A 449 -5.37 -28.20 17.62
CA CYS A 449 -6.20 -28.99 16.69
C CYS A 449 -5.57 -29.07 15.29
N GLY A 450 -5.21 -27.91 14.71
CA GLY A 450 -4.55 -27.84 13.39
C GLY A 450 -3.17 -28.52 13.36
N THR A 451 -2.36 -28.36 14.42
CA THR A 451 -1.06 -29.04 14.49
C THR A 451 -1.22 -30.57 14.55
N CYS A 452 -2.18 -31.07 15.33
CA CYS A 452 -2.50 -32.49 15.43
C CYS A 452 -3.04 -33.05 14.11
N SER A 453 -4.00 -32.37 13.48
CA SER A 453 -4.58 -32.81 12.20
C SER A 453 -3.55 -32.83 11.07
N SER A 454 -2.75 -31.76 10.94
CA SER A 454 -1.69 -31.67 9.92
C SER A 454 -0.60 -32.70 10.16
N THR A 455 -0.27 -33.00 11.42
CA THR A 455 0.65 -34.11 11.78
C THR A 455 0.14 -35.46 11.31
N CYS A 456 -1.15 -35.76 11.49
CA CYS A 456 -1.78 -36.99 11.03
C CYS A 456 -1.91 -37.07 9.50
N GLY A 457 -2.30 -35.98 8.84
CA GLY A 457 -2.28 -35.89 7.37
C GLY A 457 -0.87 -36.08 6.79
N GLN A 458 0.16 -35.55 7.46
CA GLN A 458 1.56 -35.76 7.09
C GLN A 458 1.99 -37.21 7.27
N LEU A 459 1.59 -37.89 8.35
CA LEU A 459 1.86 -39.32 8.54
C LEU A 459 1.29 -40.17 7.39
N ALA A 460 0.03 -39.96 7.02
CA ALA A 460 -0.60 -40.71 5.94
C ALA A 460 0.03 -40.45 4.55
N SER A 461 0.39 -39.20 4.26
CA SER A 461 0.97 -38.79 2.97
C SER A 461 2.49 -38.98 2.87
N TYR A 462 3.19 -39.23 3.99
CA TYR A 462 4.66 -39.28 4.05
C TYR A 462 5.32 -40.25 3.05
N PRO A 463 4.80 -41.48 2.81
CA PRO A 463 5.38 -42.40 1.83
C PRO A 463 5.49 -41.80 0.42
N PHE A 464 4.48 -41.04 -0.01
CA PHE A 464 4.51 -40.32 -1.29
C PHE A 464 5.50 -39.16 -1.26
N ALA A 465 5.58 -38.43 -0.14
CA ALA A 465 6.55 -37.35 0.05
C ALA A 465 8.00 -37.84 -0.03
N LEU A 466 8.32 -39.02 0.51
CA LEU A 466 9.65 -39.64 0.38
C LEU A 466 9.96 -40.04 -1.07
N VAL A 467 9.04 -40.76 -1.72
CA VAL A 467 9.21 -41.19 -3.13
C VAL A 467 9.37 -39.99 -4.05
N ARG A 468 8.62 -38.91 -3.83
CA ARG A 468 8.80 -37.61 -4.50
C ARG A 468 10.24 -37.09 -4.33
N THR A 469 10.75 -36.95 -3.11
CA THR A 469 12.10 -36.40 -2.87
C THR A 469 13.18 -37.23 -3.55
N ARG A 470 13.10 -38.57 -3.52
CA ARG A 470 14.08 -39.44 -4.19
C ARG A 470 14.09 -39.29 -5.70
N LEU A 471 12.92 -39.21 -6.32
CA LEU A 471 12.81 -38.96 -7.77
C LEU A 471 13.37 -37.58 -8.16
N GLN A 472 13.11 -36.54 -7.36
CA GLN A 472 13.66 -35.19 -7.57
C GLN A 472 15.20 -35.15 -7.44
N ALA A 473 15.74 -35.84 -6.43
CA ALA A 473 17.17 -35.89 -6.12
C ALA A 473 18.01 -36.55 -7.22
N LYS A 474 17.44 -37.49 -7.97
CA LYS A 474 18.17 -38.31 -8.95
C LYS A 474 18.62 -37.50 -10.17
N CYS A 475 19.92 -37.21 -10.23
CA CYS A 475 20.61 -36.58 -11.35
C CYS A 475 21.08 -37.64 -12.36
N MET A 476 20.69 -37.56 -13.63
CA MET A 476 21.26 -38.43 -14.67
C MET A 476 22.66 -37.93 -15.03
N THR A 477 23.69 -38.65 -14.60
CA THR A 477 25.08 -38.32 -14.96
C THR A 477 25.90 -39.59 -15.18
N ASN A 478 26.27 -39.80 -16.44
CA ASN A 478 27.32 -40.65 -17.02
C ASN A 478 27.56 -42.09 -16.50
N ALA A 479 27.90 -42.98 -17.45
CA ALA A 479 27.93 -44.44 -17.30
C ALA A 479 28.95 -45.04 -16.31
N LEU A 480 29.70 -44.23 -15.56
CA LEU A 480 30.75 -44.68 -14.62
C LEU A 480 30.22 -45.00 -13.21
N THR A 481 29.07 -44.45 -12.82
CA THR A 481 28.42 -44.76 -11.53
C THR A 481 27.16 -45.60 -11.71
N ARG A 482 27.29 -46.78 -12.35
CA ARG A 482 26.24 -47.82 -12.43
C ARG A 482 25.85 -48.46 -11.08
N TYR A 483 26.41 -47.98 -9.96
CA TYR A 483 26.25 -48.55 -8.63
C TYR A 483 24.99 -48.11 -7.85
N THR A 484 24.10 -47.32 -8.44
CA THR A 484 22.79 -46.99 -7.83
C THR A 484 21.63 -47.56 -8.65
N SER A 485 21.33 -48.83 -8.38
CA SER A 485 20.22 -49.63 -8.89
C SER A 485 18.82 -49.18 -8.40
N GLN A 486 18.58 -47.87 -8.33
CA GLN A 486 17.32 -47.27 -7.90
C GLN A 486 16.42 -46.94 -9.10
N PRO A 487 15.15 -47.41 -9.15
CA PRO A 487 14.24 -47.19 -10.28
C PRO A 487 13.89 -45.71 -10.54
N ASP A 488 13.44 -45.41 -11.76
CA ASP A 488 12.98 -44.08 -12.18
C ASP A 488 11.45 -43.88 -12.09
N THR A 489 10.70 -44.94 -11.79
CA THR A 489 9.24 -44.88 -11.66
C THR A 489 8.81 -44.80 -10.19
N MET A 490 7.65 -44.18 -9.93
CA MET A 490 7.05 -44.09 -8.59
C MET A 490 6.89 -45.47 -7.94
N PHE A 491 6.27 -46.40 -8.66
CA PHE A 491 6.05 -47.78 -8.19
C PHE A 491 7.36 -48.53 -7.98
N GLY A 492 8.35 -48.35 -8.88
CA GLY A 492 9.67 -48.94 -8.74
C GLY A 492 10.41 -48.43 -7.49
N GLN A 493 10.38 -47.12 -7.22
CA GLN A 493 10.95 -46.53 -6.01
C GLN A 493 10.25 -47.04 -4.74
N PHE A 494 8.92 -47.07 -4.73
CA PHE A 494 8.16 -47.61 -3.60
C PHE A 494 8.53 -49.07 -3.31
N LYS A 495 8.52 -49.93 -4.34
CA LYS A 495 8.93 -51.34 -4.24
C LYS A 495 10.39 -51.48 -3.78
N TYR A 496 11.30 -50.66 -4.31
CA TYR A 496 12.71 -50.65 -3.93
C TYR A 496 12.89 -50.30 -2.44
N ILE A 497 12.18 -49.28 -1.93
CA ILE A 497 12.25 -48.89 -0.51
C ILE A 497 11.73 -50.03 0.37
N VAL A 498 10.54 -50.59 0.07
CA VAL A 498 9.95 -51.67 0.88
C VAL A 498 10.85 -52.91 0.90
N GLN A 499 11.42 -53.31 -0.24
CA GLN A 499 12.29 -54.49 -0.32
C GLN A 499 13.66 -54.26 0.36
N ASN A 500 14.36 -53.18 0.03
CA ASN A 500 15.73 -52.97 0.52
C ASN A 500 15.76 -52.34 1.92
N GLU A 501 14.82 -51.47 2.24
CA GLU A 501 14.83 -50.62 3.45
C GLU A 501 13.76 -51.00 4.47
N GLY A 502 12.72 -51.74 4.06
CA GLY A 502 11.58 -52.12 4.90
C GLY A 502 10.51 -51.02 4.95
N LEU A 503 9.37 -51.33 5.57
CA LEU A 503 8.24 -50.39 5.70
C LEU A 503 8.61 -49.12 6.46
N THR A 504 9.44 -49.22 7.50
CA THR A 504 9.98 -48.05 8.23
C THR A 504 10.89 -47.17 7.36
N GLY A 505 11.44 -47.71 6.27
CA GLY A 505 12.17 -46.95 5.26
C GLY A 505 11.33 -45.85 4.60
N LEU A 506 10.01 -46.06 4.47
CA LEU A 506 9.07 -45.09 3.89
C LEU A 506 8.95 -43.79 4.72
N TYR A 507 9.34 -43.82 6.00
CA TYR A 507 9.23 -42.71 6.94
C TYR A 507 10.57 -42.02 7.25
N ARG A 508 11.62 -42.27 6.44
CA ARG A 508 12.93 -41.65 6.62
C ARG A 508 12.86 -40.12 6.52
N GLY A 509 13.45 -39.44 7.50
CA GLY A 509 13.44 -37.98 7.58
C GLY A 509 12.17 -37.39 8.22
N ILE A 510 11.29 -38.20 8.82
CA ILE A 510 10.08 -37.67 9.49
C ILE A 510 10.40 -36.88 10.77
N THR A 511 11.44 -37.24 11.52
CA THR A 511 11.86 -36.52 12.73
C THR A 511 12.19 -35.04 12.47
N PRO A 512 13.08 -34.65 11.54
CA PRO A 512 13.32 -33.24 11.23
C PRO A 512 12.11 -32.57 10.54
N ASN A 513 11.15 -33.34 10.02
CA ASN A 513 9.89 -32.78 9.54
C ASN A 513 9.03 -32.29 10.72
N PHE A 514 8.78 -33.13 11.73
CA PHE A 514 8.01 -32.70 12.92
C PHE A 514 8.72 -31.62 13.73
N LEU A 515 10.06 -31.69 13.88
CA LEU A 515 10.84 -30.62 14.52
C LEU A 515 10.71 -29.25 13.81
N LYS A 516 10.26 -29.23 12.56
CA LYS A 516 10.02 -28.01 11.79
C LYS A 516 8.60 -27.46 11.97
N VAL A 517 7.55 -28.31 12.00
CA VAL A 517 6.14 -27.88 11.89
C VAL A 517 5.79 -26.81 12.93
N ILE A 518 5.99 -27.10 14.23
CA ILE A 518 5.63 -26.16 15.31
C ILE A 518 6.39 -24.83 15.18
N PRO A 519 7.74 -24.79 15.07
CA PRO A 519 8.45 -23.53 14.80
C PRO A 519 8.00 -22.82 13.52
N ALA A 520 7.66 -23.55 12.45
CA ALA A 520 7.22 -22.94 11.20
C ALA A 520 5.88 -22.21 11.36
N VAL A 521 4.91 -22.83 12.03
CA VAL A 521 3.59 -22.24 12.29
C VAL A 521 3.72 -21.07 13.27
N SER A 522 4.37 -21.26 14.43
CA SER A 522 4.50 -20.21 15.44
C SER A 522 5.26 -18.97 14.94
N ILE A 523 6.36 -19.14 14.19
CA ILE A 523 7.09 -18.00 13.62
C ILE A 523 6.26 -17.29 12.55
N SER A 524 5.51 -18.03 11.72
CA SER A 524 4.64 -17.41 10.72
C SER A 524 3.57 -16.56 11.38
N TYR A 525 2.90 -17.10 12.41
CA TYR A 525 1.87 -16.37 13.15
C TYR A 525 2.43 -15.09 13.80
N VAL A 526 3.50 -15.20 14.60
CA VAL A 526 4.08 -14.03 15.30
C VAL A 526 4.58 -12.97 14.31
N VAL A 527 5.20 -13.36 13.20
CA VAL A 527 5.66 -12.39 12.17
C VAL A 527 4.49 -11.80 11.41
N TYR A 528 3.43 -12.55 11.12
CA TYR A 528 2.22 -12.05 10.48
C TYR A 528 1.53 -11.01 11.37
N GLU A 529 1.25 -11.35 12.62
CA GLU A 529 0.66 -10.45 13.62
C GLU A 529 1.48 -9.16 13.75
N LYS A 530 2.80 -9.27 13.89
CA LYS A 530 3.70 -8.12 13.99
C LYS A 530 3.86 -7.32 12.69
N ALA A 531 3.59 -7.92 11.53
CA ALA A 531 3.63 -7.23 10.24
C ALA A 531 2.29 -6.54 9.90
N VAL A 532 1.15 -7.12 10.27
CA VAL A 532 -0.17 -6.49 10.14
C VAL A 532 -0.30 -5.32 11.13
N SER A 533 0.13 -5.52 12.38
CA SER A 533 0.09 -4.49 13.44
C SER A 533 1.15 -3.39 13.33
N ILE A 534 1.93 -3.31 12.24
CA ILE A 534 2.84 -2.17 12.00
C ILE A 534 2.02 -0.87 11.97
N PRO A 535 2.28 0.11 12.87
CA PRO A 535 1.54 1.36 12.90
C PRO A 535 1.65 2.12 11.57
N GLN A 536 0.56 2.77 11.15
CA GLN A 536 0.48 3.49 9.87
C GLN A 536 1.62 4.50 9.67
N ARG A 537 2.12 5.11 10.75
CA ARG A 537 3.30 6.00 10.75
C ARG A 537 4.56 5.36 10.16
N TYR A 538 4.81 4.08 10.41
CA TYR A 538 5.97 3.37 9.83
C TYR A 538 5.73 2.99 8.37
N LEU A 539 4.51 2.65 7.99
CA LEU A 539 4.15 2.43 6.58
C LEU A 539 4.27 3.73 5.78
N ASN A 540 3.87 4.87 6.36
CA ASN A 540 4.06 6.19 5.77
C ASN A 540 5.54 6.59 5.71
N LEU A 541 6.35 6.24 6.71
CA LEU A 541 7.81 6.40 6.64
C LEU A 541 8.41 5.58 5.48
N ILE A 542 7.99 4.33 5.30
CA ILE A 542 8.41 3.49 4.18
C ILE A 542 7.96 4.10 2.84
N LYS A 543 6.71 4.57 2.72
CA LYS A 543 6.21 5.30 1.54
C LYS A 543 7.08 6.53 1.24
N GLY A 544 7.40 7.34 2.25
CA GLY A 544 8.25 8.53 2.14
C GLY A 544 9.68 8.21 1.71
N VAL A 545 10.32 7.21 2.33
CA VAL A 545 11.65 6.75 1.93
C VAL A 545 11.62 6.21 0.50
N SER A 546 10.64 5.39 0.13
CA SER A 546 10.48 4.89 -1.24
C SER A 546 10.25 6.02 -2.26
N ALA A 547 9.48 7.05 -1.91
CA ALA A 547 9.24 8.23 -2.74
C ALA A 547 10.51 9.09 -2.95
N ILE A 548 11.49 9.02 -2.05
CA ILE A 548 12.79 9.69 -2.19
C ILE A 548 13.80 8.81 -2.95
N LEU A 549 13.86 7.51 -2.63
CA LEU A 549 14.79 6.58 -3.28
C LEU A 549 14.46 6.37 -4.77
N THR A 550 13.19 6.38 -5.14
CA THR A 550 12.73 6.15 -6.52
C THR A 550 13.26 7.21 -7.52
N PRO A 551 13.17 8.53 -7.26
CA PRO A 551 13.87 9.54 -8.02
C PRO A 551 15.39 9.40 -7.99
N LEU A 552 16.01 9.06 -6.85
CA LEU A 552 17.47 8.98 -6.75
C LEU A 552 18.05 7.85 -7.65
N PHE A 553 17.50 6.64 -7.56
CA PHE A 553 17.93 5.51 -8.40
C PHE A 553 17.48 5.65 -9.86
N GLY A 554 16.28 6.19 -10.11
CA GLY A 554 15.78 6.45 -11.46
C GLY A 554 16.69 7.41 -12.23
N ASN A 555 17.05 8.54 -11.60
CA ASN A 555 17.91 9.53 -12.23
C ASN A 555 19.34 9.04 -12.42
N TYR A 556 19.90 8.24 -11.50
CA TYR A 556 21.20 7.59 -11.70
C TYR A 556 21.24 6.81 -13.03
N ILE A 557 20.23 5.99 -13.33
CA ILE A 557 20.16 5.25 -14.61
C ILE A 557 20.01 6.20 -15.81
N ILE A 558 19.20 7.25 -15.69
CA ILE A 558 19.05 8.28 -16.73
C ILE A 558 20.39 9.01 -16.99
N THR A 559 21.26 9.16 -15.99
CA THR A 559 22.52 9.89 -16.14
C THR A 559 23.60 9.15 -16.93
N LEU A 560 23.45 7.84 -17.15
CA LEU A 560 24.30 7.07 -18.08
C LEU A 560 24.23 7.62 -19.52
N PHE A 561 23.18 8.37 -19.86
CA PHE A 561 22.96 8.95 -21.17
C PHE A 561 23.49 10.39 -21.34
N LEU A 562 24.18 10.95 -20.33
CA LEU A 562 24.69 12.33 -20.33
C LEU A 562 25.75 12.65 -21.40
N GLY A 563 26.44 11.64 -21.95
CA GLY A 563 27.40 11.85 -23.04
C GLY A 563 26.77 12.12 -24.40
N LEU A 564 25.53 11.69 -24.62
CA LEU A 564 24.87 11.75 -25.94
C LEU A 564 24.64 13.15 -26.55
N PRO A 565 24.29 14.22 -25.81
CA PRO A 565 24.14 15.55 -26.39
C PRO A 565 25.51 16.18 -26.73
N ILE A 566 26.60 15.72 -26.10
CA ILE A 566 27.98 16.16 -26.43
C ILE A 566 28.37 15.71 -27.84
N PHE A 567 27.82 14.59 -28.32
CA PHE A 567 28.02 14.09 -29.68
C PHE A 567 27.11 14.76 -30.74
N GLY A 568 26.49 15.90 -30.43
CA GLY A 568 25.74 16.75 -31.37
C GLY A 568 24.39 16.20 -31.87
N LYS A 569 23.98 14.98 -31.48
CA LYS A 569 22.74 14.33 -31.96
C LYS A 569 21.52 14.72 -31.11
N HIS A 570 21.23 16.02 -31.00
CA HIS A 570 20.20 16.57 -30.10
C HIS A 570 18.81 15.92 -30.24
N ARG A 571 18.28 15.74 -31.45
CA ARG A 571 16.96 15.12 -31.69
C ARG A 571 16.89 13.66 -31.21
N ALA A 572 17.94 12.87 -31.47
CA ALA A 572 18.01 11.48 -31.03
C ALA A 572 18.14 11.37 -29.51
N TRP A 573 18.96 12.24 -28.90
CA TRP A 573 19.08 12.33 -27.44
C TRP A 573 17.76 12.72 -26.78
N ARG A 574 17.06 13.75 -27.28
CA ARG A 574 15.77 14.19 -26.75
C ARG A 574 14.73 13.08 -26.80
N ASN A 575 14.63 12.36 -27.91
CA ASN A 575 13.75 11.19 -28.05
C ASN A 575 14.07 10.07 -27.06
N LEU A 576 15.34 9.82 -26.76
CA LEU A 576 15.75 8.84 -25.76
C LEU A 576 15.38 9.29 -24.33
N MET A 577 15.65 10.55 -24.00
CA MET A 577 15.34 11.12 -22.68
C MET A 577 13.85 11.21 -22.41
N ASP A 578 13.05 11.69 -23.37
CA ASP A 578 11.59 11.70 -23.24
C ASP A 578 11.09 10.29 -22.90
N ARG A 579 11.48 9.26 -23.68
CA ARG A 579 11.07 7.87 -23.42
C ARG A 579 11.55 7.31 -22.08
N ALA A 580 12.81 7.56 -21.71
CA ALA A 580 13.39 7.07 -20.46
C ALA A 580 12.70 7.70 -19.24
N ILE A 581 12.45 9.01 -19.29
CA ILE A 581 11.79 9.75 -18.22
C ILE A 581 10.30 9.36 -18.14
N SER A 582 9.58 9.24 -19.25
CA SER A 582 8.19 8.78 -19.24
C SER A 582 8.04 7.36 -18.69
N TYR A 583 8.97 6.45 -18.99
CA TYR A 583 8.98 5.11 -18.40
C TYR A 583 9.24 5.15 -16.88
N TRP A 584 10.07 6.07 -16.40
CA TRP A 584 10.23 6.32 -14.96
C TRP A 584 8.98 6.98 -14.33
N MET A 585 8.29 7.88 -15.04
CA MET A 585 7.04 8.53 -14.60
C MET A 585 5.85 7.56 -14.48
N THR A 586 5.92 6.35 -15.05
CA THR A 586 4.91 5.31 -14.77
C THR A 586 4.90 4.85 -13.31
N ILE A 587 5.99 5.06 -12.56
CA ILE A 587 6.07 4.71 -11.13
C ILE A 587 5.12 5.59 -10.30
N PRO A 588 5.22 6.94 -10.26
CA PRO A 588 4.29 7.75 -9.49
C PRO A 588 2.83 7.56 -9.93
N MET A 589 2.55 7.38 -11.22
CA MET A 589 1.19 7.07 -11.69
C MET A 589 0.67 5.74 -11.09
N GLY A 590 1.47 4.66 -11.18
CA GLY A 590 1.10 3.37 -10.60
C GLY A 590 1.03 3.36 -9.07
N LEU A 591 1.82 4.20 -8.38
CA LEU A 591 1.71 4.39 -6.93
C LEU A 591 0.42 5.12 -6.55
N LEU A 592 0.07 6.21 -7.26
CA LEU A 592 -1.18 6.95 -7.04
C LEU A 592 -2.40 6.04 -7.21
N GLU A 593 -2.47 5.27 -8.29
CA GLU A 593 -3.64 4.43 -8.58
C GLU A 593 -3.68 3.13 -7.77
N PHE A 594 -2.56 2.39 -7.63
CA PHE A 594 -2.57 1.05 -7.03
C PHE A 594 -2.22 1.02 -5.54
N VAL A 595 -1.46 1.99 -5.02
CA VAL A 595 -1.02 2.04 -3.62
C VAL A 595 -1.80 3.09 -2.81
N MET A 596 -2.19 4.19 -3.45
CA MET A 596 -3.01 5.25 -2.85
C MET A 596 -4.49 5.20 -3.29
N GLY A 597 -4.86 4.32 -4.23
CA GLY A 597 -6.26 4.12 -4.63
C GLY A 597 -6.90 5.29 -5.41
N VAL A 598 -6.11 6.29 -5.82
CA VAL A 598 -6.60 7.51 -6.49
C VAL A 598 -7.25 7.15 -7.82
N ARG A 599 -8.54 7.43 -7.95
CA ARG A 599 -9.26 7.26 -9.22
C ARG A 599 -9.18 8.55 -10.04
N VAL A 600 -8.88 8.42 -11.32
CA VAL A 600 -8.91 9.56 -12.26
C VAL A 600 -9.99 9.33 -13.31
N ARG A 601 -10.73 10.40 -13.59
CA ARG A 601 -11.77 10.46 -14.61
C ARG A 601 -11.51 11.66 -15.52
N VAL A 602 -11.61 11.45 -16.83
CA VAL A 602 -11.44 12.51 -17.83
C VAL A 602 -12.69 12.58 -18.70
N SER A 603 -13.07 13.79 -19.12
CA SER A 603 -14.23 14.09 -19.96
C SER A 603 -13.90 15.20 -20.97
N GLY A 604 -14.63 15.25 -22.08
CA GLY A 604 -14.48 16.29 -23.11
C GLY A 604 -13.65 15.82 -24.31
N ASP A 605 -12.76 16.68 -24.81
CA ASP A 605 -11.97 16.45 -26.02
C ASP A 605 -10.69 15.62 -25.80
N GLU A 606 -10.25 14.89 -26.83
CA GLU A 606 -8.95 14.22 -26.85
C GLU A 606 -7.80 15.21 -27.09
N ILE A 607 -6.68 15.04 -26.38
CA ILE A 607 -5.45 15.80 -26.60
C ILE A 607 -4.58 15.10 -27.65
N GLU A 608 -4.35 15.79 -28.77
CA GLU A 608 -3.51 15.29 -29.85
C GLU A 608 -2.02 15.25 -29.46
N PHE A 609 -1.41 14.06 -29.62
CA PHE A 609 0.02 13.85 -29.38
C PHE A 609 0.92 14.52 -30.43
N GLY A 610 0.47 14.60 -31.69
CA GLY A 610 1.28 15.02 -32.83
C GLY A 610 1.28 16.52 -33.15
N SER A 611 0.58 17.34 -32.36
CA SER A 611 0.30 18.74 -32.67
C SER A 611 0.85 19.62 -31.53
N PRO A 612 1.67 20.66 -31.79
CA PRO A 612 2.16 21.55 -30.74
C PRO A 612 1.00 22.37 -30.17
N ALA A 613 0.90 22.45 -28.84
CA ALA A 613 -0.25 23.05 -28.19
C ALA A 613 0.08 23.68 -26.84
N LEU A 614 -0.74 24.65 -26.42
CA LEU A 614 -0.70 25.23 -25.09
C LEU A 614 -1.83 24.63 -24.25
N ILE A 615 -1.52 24.10 -23.07
CA ILE A 615 -2.52 23.61 -22.11
C ILE A 615 -2.63 24.64 -20.98
N VAL A 616 -3.85 25.08 -20.67
CA VAL A 616 -4.14 25.97 -19.55
C VAL A 616 -5.06 25.27 -18.53
N MET A 617 -4.69 25.30 -17.25
CA MET A 617 -5.40 24.60 -16.18
C MET A 617 -5.54 25.48 -14.92
N ASN A 618 -6.65 25.35 -14.19
CA ASN A 618 -6.82 25.96 -12.85
C ASN A 618 -5.99 25.19 -11.80
N HIS A 619 -5.56 25.86 -10.72
CA HIS A 619 -4.59 25.30 -9.78
C HIS A 619 -5.16 25.20 -8.35
N ARG A 620 -5.81 24.07 -8.07
CA ARG A 620 -6.47 23.77 -6.78
C ARG A 620 -5.50 23.29 -5.71
N THR A 621 -4.44 22.57 -6.07
CA THR A 621 -3.48 21.96 -5.13
C THR A 621 -2.07 21.96 -5.70
N ARG A 622 -1.04 21.82 -4.85
CA ARG A 622 0.35 21.65 -5.32
C ARG A 622 0.58 20.36 -6.11
N LEU A 623 -0.37 19.44 -6.11
CA LEU A 623 -0.26 18.09 -6.67
C LEU A 623 -1.00 17.94 -8.01
N ASP A 624 -1.72 18.97 -8.49
CA ASP A 624 -2.59 18.87 -9.69
C ASP A 624 -1.85 18.33 -10.93
N TRP A 625 -0.58 18.72 -11.11
CA TRP A 625 0.27 18.26 -12.22
C TRP A 625 0.65 16.77 -12.13
N MET A 626 0.68 16.17 -10.93
CA MET A 626 0.90 14.73 -10.75
C MET A 626 -0.34 13.94 -11.16
N TYR A 627 -1.54 14.37 -10.73
CA TYR A 627 -2.79 13.72 -11.11
C TYR A 627 -3.07 13.87 -12.61
N MET A 628 -2.65 14.98 -13.22
CA MET A 628 -2.74 15.19 -14.66
C MET A 628 -1.94 14.16 -15.47
N TRP A 629 -0.85 13.59 -14.94
CA TRP A 629 -0.16 12.50 -15.64
C TRP A 629 -1.05 11.25 -15.77
N CYS A 630 -1.78 10.87 -14.73
CA CYS A 630 -2.75 9.77 -14.82
C CYS A 630 -3.84 10.08 -15.87
N ALA A 631 -4.33 11.33 -15.91
CA ALA A 631 -5.30 11.78 -16.92
C ALA A 631 -4.75 11.70 -18.35
N LEU A 632 -3.56 12.27 -18.60
CA LEU A 632 -2.88 12.21 -19.90
C LEU A 632 -2.65 10.76 -20.36
N TYR A 633 -2.21 9.88 -19.45
CA TYR A 633 -1.96 8.47 -19.78
C TYR A 633 -3.24 7.70 -20.10
N GLN A 634 -4.37 8.07 -19.49
CA GLN A 634 -5.69 7.50 -19.79
C GLN A 634 -6.24 7.95 -21.15
N VAL A 635 -6.03 9.22 -21.52
CA VAL A 635 -6.41 9.76 -22.83
C VAL A 635 -5.53 9.14 -23.92
N ASN A 636 -4.20 9.32 -23.82
CA ASN A 636 -3.24 8.73 -24.73
C ASN A 636 -1.86 8.55 -24.04
N PRO A 637 -1.38 7.32 -23.79
CA PRO A 637 -0.12 7.05 -23.11
C PRO A 637 1.12 7.77 -23.66
N TRP A 638 1.13 8.12 -24.95
CA TRP A 638 2.25 8.83 -25.56
C TRP A 638 2.36 10.29 -25.11
N LEU A 639 1.28 10.90 -24.61
CA LEU A 639 1.29 12.27 -24.08
C LEU A 639 2.26 12.45 -22.91
N ILE A 640 2.57 11.38 -22.16
CA ILE A 640 3.59 11.42 -21.10
C ILE A 640 5.01 11.65 -21.67
N THR A 641 5.23 11.42 -22.98
CA THR A 641 6.51 11.69 -23.66
C THR A 641 6.58 13.08 -24.30
N SER A 642 5.44 13.69 -24.61
CA SER A 642 5.36 15.00 -25.28
C SER A 642 4.93 16.15 -24.36
N ASN A 643 4.26 15.89 -23.25
CA ASN A 643 3.87 16.94 -22.31
C ASN A 643 5.09 17.57 -21.64
N LYS A 644 5.12 18.91 -21.59
CA LYS A 644 6.10 19.71 -20.86
C LYS A 644 5.36 20.60 -19.87
N ILE A 645 5.90 20.80 -18.68
CA ILE A 645 5.22 21.55 -17.62
C ILE A 645 6.01 22.81 -17.27
N SER A 646 5.30 23.92 -17.10
CA SER A 646 5.83 25.15 -16.50
C SER A 646 5.86 25.01 -14.99
N LEU A 647 7.05 25.01 -14.40
CA LEU A 647 7.30 24.68 -13.00
C LEU A 647 7.99 25.81 -12.23
N LYS A 648 7.77 25.86 -10.92
CA LYS A 648 8.47 26.78 -10.03
C LYS A 648 9.96 26.41 -9.94
N ALA A 649 10.87 27.36 -10.15
CA ALA A 649 12.32 27.09 -10.20
C ALA A 649 12.90 26.43 -8.93
N GLN A 650 12.28 26.60 -7.76
CA GLN A 650 12.71 25.89 -6.54
C GLN A 650 12.59 24.36 -6.65
N LEU A 651 11.66 23.83 -7.46
CA LEU A 651 11.49 22.38 -7.67
C LEU A 651 12.71 21.74 -8.34
N LYS A 652 13.53 22.54 -9.05
CA LYS A 652 14.82 22.13 -9.62
C LYS A 652 15.85 21.71 -8.56
N LYS A 653 15.69 22.18 -7.32
CA LYS A 653 16.58 21.86 -6.18
C LYS A 653 16.24 20.52 -5.50
N LEU A 654 15.12 19.87 -5.85
CA LEU A 654 14.73 18.59 -5.24
C LEU A 654 15.73 17.47 -5.60
N PRO A 655 16.33 16.75 -4.63
CA PRO A 655 17.28 15.68 -4.90
C PRO A 655 16.72 14.60 -5.82
N GLY A 656 17.44 14.30 -6.90
CA GLY A 656 16.98 13.39 -7.96
C GLY A 656 15.87 14.01 -8.82
N ALA A 657 14.68 14.22 -8.26
CA ALA A 657 13.48 14.65 -9.00
C ALA A 657 13.69 15.96 -9.78
N GLY A 658 14.36 16.96 -9.19
CA GLY A 658 14.66 18.24 -9.85
C GLY A 658 15.60 18.09 -11.05
N PHE A 659 16.56 17.17 -10.97
CA PHE A 659 17.41 16.79 -12.10
C PHE A 659 16.60 16.10 -13.21
N GLY A 660 15.70 15.18 -12.85
CA GLY A 660 14.83 14.50 -13.81
C GLY A 660 13.91 15.46 -14.57
N MET A 661 13.28 16.41 -13.86
CA MET A 661 12.45 17.46 -14.47
C MET A 661 13.26 18.38 -15.39
N ALA A 662 14.51 18.71 -15.03
CA ALA A 662 15.41 19.47 -15.91
C ALA A 662 15.86 18.64 -17.13
N ALA A 663 16.17 17.36 -16.96
CA ALA A 663 16.46 16.45 -18.07
C ALA A 663 15.25 16.21 -18.98
N ALA A 664 14.02 16.36 -18.47
CA ALA A 664 12.77 16.33 -19.24
C ALA A 664 12.56 17.57 -20.11
N GLN A 665 13.35 18.63 -19.91
CA GLN A 665 13.17 19.97 -20.47
C GLN A 665 11.83 20.61 -20.07
N PHE A 666 11.43 20.45 -18.80
CA PHE A 666 10.35 21.26 -18.22
C PHE A 666 10.82 22.71 -18.04
N VAL A 667 9.88 23.66 -18.17
CA VAL A 667 10.20 25.10 -18.20
C VAL A 667 10.17 25.63 -16.77
N PHE A 668 11.35 25.94 -16.21
CA PHE A 668 11.43 26.50 -14.85
C PHE A 668 11.26 28.02 -14.87
N LEU A 669 10.35 28.52 -14.04
CA LEU A 669 10.03 29.93 -13.87
C LEU A 669 10.53 30.43 -12.51
N GLU A 670 11.30 31.52 -12.54
CA GLU A 670 11.93 32.16 -11.38
C GLU A 670 11.02 33.24 -10.75
N ARG A 671 9.84 33.52 -11.34
CA ARG A 671 8.91 34.62 -11.01
C ARG A 671 9.51 36.00 -11.28
N ASN A 672 10.40 36.09 -12.26
CA ASN A 672 10.95 37.33 -12.79
C ASN A 672 10.59 37.42 -14.26
N ALA A 673 9.86 38.47 -14.67
CA ALA A 673 9.30 38.57 -16.01
C ALA A 673 10.37 38.50 -17.12
N GLU A 674 11.55 39.08 -16.96
CA GLU A 674 12.59 39.06 -18.01
C GLU A 674 13.24 37.67 -18.14
N VAL A 675 13.54 37.04 -17.00
CA VAL A 675 14.13 35.68 -16.95
C VAL A 675 13.14 34.63 -17.46
N ASP A 676 11.87 34.76 -17.07
CA ASP A 676 10.79 33.84 -17.45
C ASP A 676 10.47 33.96 -18.94
N LYS A 677 10.42 35.18 -19.50
CA LYS A 677 10.29 35.42 -20.94
C LYS A 677 11.38 34.72 -21.74
N LYS A 678 12.65 34.96 -21.39
CA LYS A 678 13.79 34.31 -22.05
C LYS A 678 13.72 32.79 -21.93
N SER A 679 13.30 32.27 -20.78
CA SER A 679 13.17 30.82 -20.55
C SER A 679 12.08 30.17 -21.42
N PHE A 680 10.98 30.89 -21.72
CA PHE A 680 10.02 30.47 -22.73
C PHE A 680 10.61 30.53 -24.14
N ASP A 681 11.30 31.62 -24.49
CA ASP A 681 11.85 31.81 -25.83
C ASP A 681 12.88 30.73 -26.19
N ASP A 682 13.86 30.52 -25.30
CA ASP A 682 14.89 29.48 -25.42
C ASP A 682 14.27 28.07 -25.53
N ALA A 683 13.15 27.81 -24.85
CA ALA A 683 12.45 26.52 -24.89
C ALA A 683 11.70 26.30 -26.21
N ILE A 684 10.87 27.27 -26.65
CA ILE A 684 10.13 27.16 -27.92
C ILE A 684 11.08 27.07 -29.10
N ASP A 685 12.13 27.90 -29.14
CA ASP A 685 13.12 27.88 -30.21
C ASP A 685 13.86 26.52 -30.24
N TYR A 686 14.20 25.96 -29.09
CA TYR A 686 14.77 24.60 -29.03
C TYR A 686 13.79 23.54 -29.56
N PHE A 687 12.53 23.56 -29.12
CA PHE A 687 11.53 22.54 -29.48
C PHE A 687 11.16 22.53 -30.97
N LYS A 688 10.93 23.71 -31.57
CA LYS A 688 10.67 23.85 -33.01
C LYS A 688 11.87 23.33 -33.83
N ASN A 689 13.09 23.77 -33.50
CA ASN A 689 14.29 23.42 -34.28
C ASN A 689 14.68 21.94 -34.21
N ILE A 690 14.36 21.22 -33.14
CA ILE A 690 14.56 19.75 -33.09
C ILE A 690 13.43 18.95 -33.76
N GLY A 691 12.40 19.61 -34.28
CA GLY A 691 11.23 18.97 -34.92
C GLY A 691 10.52 18.03 -33.95
N LYS A 692 10.07 18.58 -32.83
CA LYS A 692 9.33 17.88 -31.77
C LYS A 692 8.11 18.71 -31.36
N ASP A 693 6.95 18.09 -31.47
CA ASP A 693 5.66 18.71 -31.17
C ASP A 693 5.28 18.38 -29.72
N TYR A 694 5.21 19.41 -28.89
CA TYR A 694 5.02 19.29 -27.45
C TYR A 694 3.80 20.07 -26.99
N GLN A 695 3.09 19.51 -26.01
CA GLN A 695 1.94 20.16 -25.37
C GLN A 695 2.38 20.75 -24.03
N ILE A 696 2.43 22.07 -23.94
CA ILE A 696 3.03 22.80 -22.81
C ILE A 696 1.96 23.18 -21.80
N LEU A 697 2.03 22.65 -20.58
CA LEU A 697 1.16 23.03 -19.47
C LEU A 697 1.63 24.33 -18.82
N LEU A 698 0.69 25.27 -18.70
CA LEU A 698 0.80 26.50 -17.93
C LEU A 698 -0.34 26.55 -16.91
N PHE A 699 -0.04 27.12 -15.73
CA PHE A 699 -1.02 27.49 -14.71
C PHE A 699 -1.13 29.03 -14.66
N PRO A 700 -2.04 29.68 -15.42
CA PRO A 700 -2.15 31.14 -15.47
C PRO A 700 -2.37 31.81 -14.12
N GLU A 701 -2.96 31.13 -13.14
CA GLU A 701 -3.11 31.63 -11.76
C GLU A 701 -1.74 31.96 -11.09
N GLY A 702 -0.66 31.30 -11.53
CA GLY A 702 0.72 31.52 -11.09
C GLY A 702 1.04 31.01 -9.68
N THR A 703 0.03 30.46 -8.98
CA THR A 703 0.11 29.88 -7.64
C THR A 703 -1.09 28.97 -7.40
N ASP A 704 -0.94 28.04 -6.46
CA ASP A 704 -1.96 27.18 -5.88
C ASP A 704 -3.04 27.95 -5.09
N LYS A 705 -4.28 27.44 -5.11
CA LYS A 705 -5.42 27.97 -4.35
C LYS A 705 -5.38 27.57 -2.88
N SER A 706 -4.67 28.36 -2.10
CA SER A 706 -4.72 28.42 -0.64
C SER A 706 -5.76 29.45 -0.17
N GLU A 707 -6.07 29.45 1.12
CA GLU A 707 -6.88 30.49 1.77
C GLU A 707 -6.28 31.89 1.56
N TRP A 708 -4.99 32.06 1.83
CA TRP A 708 -4.24 33.30 1.64
C TRP A 708 -4.23 33.80 0.19
N THR A 709 -4.03 32.91 -0.79
CA THR A 709 -4.06 33.29 -2.22
C THR A 709 -5.48 33.56 -2.71
N THR A 710 -6.50 32.93 -2.11
CA THR A 710 -7.92 33.27 -2.31
C THR A 710 -8.24 34.67 -1.79
N LEU A 711 -7.83 35.02 -0.55
CA LEU A 711 -8.01 36.35 0.02
C LEU A 711 -7.42 37.46 -0.87
N LYS A 712 -6.17 37.29 -1.34
CA LYS A 712 -5.54 38.24 -2.27
C LYS A 712 -6.25 38.35 -3.62
N SER A 713 -6.79 37.25 -4.13
CA SER A 713 -7.61 37.28 -5.36
C SER A 713 -8.94 38.01 -5.15
N ARG A 714 -9.54 37.91 -3.95
CA ARG A 714 -10.75 38.66 -3.56
C ARG A 714 -10.48 40.16 -3.42
N GLU A 715 -9.37 40.55 -2.79
CA GLU A 715 -8.93 41.95 -2.70
C GLU A 715 -8.68 42.55 -4.09
N PHE A 716 -7.99 41.81 -4.97
CA PHE A 716 -7.77 42.20 -6.35
C PHE A 716 -9.10 42.39 -7.11
N ALA A 717 -10.03 41.44 -6.98
CA ALA A 717 -11.35 41.55 -7.60
C ALA A 717 -12.11 42.81 -7.11
N LYS A 718 -12.17 43.01 -5.79
CA LYS A 718 -12.81 44.18 -5.16
C LYS A 718 -12.18 45.50 -5.62
N LYS A 719 -10.85 45.58 -5.71
CA LYS A 719 -10.13 46.80 -6.16
C LYS A 719 -10.39 47.14 -7.63
N ASN A 720 -10.65 46.14 -8.48
CA ASN A 720 -10.85 46.33 -9.93
C ASN A 720 -12.34 46.25 -10.35
N GLY A 721 -13.29 46.20 -9.40
CA GLY A 721 -14.72 46.06 -9.70
C GLY A 721 -15.10 44.75 -10.40
N LEU A 722 -14.28 43.71 -10.26
CA LEU A 722 -14.50 42.41 -10.88
C LEU A 722 -15.37 41.52 -10.00
N ARG A 723 -16.09 40.57 -10.63
CA ARG A 723 -16.94 39.59 -9.94
C ARG A 723 -16.12 38.71 -8.97
N HIS A 724 -16.80 38.15 -7.97
CA HIS A 724 -16.17 37.15 -7.11
C HIS A 724 -15.90 35.85 -7.91
N LEU A 725 -14.76 35.21 -7.65
CA LEU A 725 -14.48 33.83 -8.05
C LEU A 725 -14.19 33.05 -6.75
N GLU A 726 -14.93 31.97 -6.53
CA GLU A 726 -14.89 31.16 -5.33
C GLU A 726 -14.03 29.91 -5.53
N TYR A 727 -14.14 29.24 -6.67
CA TYR A 727 -13.46 27.96 -6.95
C TYR A 727 -12.11 28.11 -7.65
N VAL A 728 -11.88 29.18 -8.42
CA VAL A 728 -10.60 29.50 -9.10
C VAL A 728 -9.95 30.79 -8.59
N LEU A 729 -8.72 31.09 -9.02
CA LEU A 729 -8.06 32.39 -8.81
C LEU A 729 -8.07 33.20 -10.11
N TYR A 730 -7.98 34.54 -10.03
CA TYR A 730 -7.85 35.36 -11.24
C TYR A 730 -6.53 35.08 -12.00
N PRO A 731 -6.55 34.82 -13.32
CA PRO A 731 -5.36 34.46 -14.07
C PRO A 731 -4.43 35.66 -14.33
N ARG A 732 -3.11 35.42 -14.26
CA ARG A 732 -2.06 36.37 -14.61
C ARG A 732 -1.74 36.24 -16.10
N THR A 733 -2.07 37.27 -16.87
CA THR A 733 -2.07 37.17 -18.34
C THR A 733 -0.68 37.36 -18.97
N THR A 734 0.24 38.10 -18.34
CA THR A 734 1.56 38.46 -18.91
C THR A 734 2.38 37.26 -19.40
N GLY A 735 2.49 36.20 -18.59
CA GLY A 735 3.27 35.01 -18.96
C GLY A 735 2.59 34.17 -20.04
N PHE A 736 1.27 34.07 -19.99
CA PHE A 736 0.46 33.42 -21.02
C PHE A 736 0.58 34.14 -22.37
N LEU A 737 0.44 35.46 -22.39
CA LEU A 737 0.54 36.28 -23.60
C LEU A 737 1.90 36.16 -24.26
N HIS A 738 2.99 36.27 -23.50
CA HIS A 738 4.35 36.13 -24.04
C HIS A 738 4.57 34.76 -24.67
N LEU A 739 4.23 33.68 -23.94
CA LEU A 739 4.36 32.31 -24.44
C LEU A 739 3.51 32.08 -25.70
N LEU A 740 2.24 32.51 -25.70
CA LEU A 740 1.34 32.39 -26.84
C LEU A 740 1.87 33.16 -28.06
N ASN A 741 2.36 34.37 -27.87
CA ASN A 741 2.91 35.20 -28.95
C ASN A 741 4.20 34.61 -29.52
N LYS A 742 5.10 34.10 -28.67
CA LYS A 742 6.30 33.39 -29.13
C LYS A 742 5.96 32.10 -29.89
N MET A 743 4.98 31.32 -29.42
CA MET A 743 4.51 30.12 -30.13
C MET A 743 3.87 30.46 -31.47
N ARG A 744 3.10 31.56 -31.57
CA ARG A 744 2.55 32.07 -32.84
C ARG A 744 3.65 32.51 -33.81
N GLN A 745 4.64 33.27 -33.33
CA GLN A 745 5.78 33.73 -34.13
C GLN A 745 6.61 32.59 -34.74
N GLN A 746 6.70 31.45 -34.05
CA GLN A 746 7.42 30.25 -34.51
C GLN A 746 6.52 29.22 -35.22
N GLU A 747 5.26 29.55 -35.51
CA GLU A 747 4.26 28.60 -36.05
C GLU A 747 4.26 27.28 -35.27
N TYR A 748 4.16 27.37 -33.95
CA TYR A 748 4.34 26.27 -33.00
C TYR A 748 3.16 26.20 -32.00
N VAL A 749 1.94 26.46 -32.49
CA VAL A 749 0.70 26.27 -31.72
C VAL A 749 -0.49 26.10 -32.66
N ASP A 750 -1.09 24.91 -32.65
CA ASP A 750 -2.31 24.63 -33.43
C ASP A 750 -3.58 24.79 -32.56
N TYR A 751 -3.45 24.44 -31.27
CA TYR A 751 -4.56 24.36 -30.32
C TYR A 751 -4.19 24.92 -28.95
N ILE A 752 -5.20 25.45 -28.25
CA ILE A 752 -5.20 25.62 -26.80
C ILE A 752 -6.13 24.56 -26.20
N TYR A 753 -5.64 23.76 -25.26
CA TYR A 753 -6.46 22.85 -24.47
C TYR A 753 -6.77 23.50 -23.13
N ASP A 754 -8.05 23.77 -22.89
CA ASP A 754 -8.54 24.37 -21.66
C ASP A 754 -9.03 23.28 -20.72
N ILE A 755 -8.29 23.01 -19.64
CA ILE A 755 -8.54 21.89 -18.72
C ILE A 755 -9.06 22.40 -17.38
N THR A 756 -10.21 21.88 -16.94
CA THR A 756 -10.78 22.17 -15.62
C THR A 756 -10.61 20.95 -14.71
N ILE A 757 -9.91 21.13 -13.58
CA ILE A 757 -9.71 20.09 -12.55
C ILE A 757 -10.66 20.30 -11.37
N ALA A 758 -11.30 19.22 -10.91
CA ALA A 758 -12.17 19.18 -9.74
C ALA A 758 -11.94 17.93 -8.88
N TYR A 759 -12.37 18.00 -7.63
CA TYR A 759 -12.22 16.96 -6.61
C TYR A 759 -13.59 16.69 -5.95
N PRO A 760 -14.27 15.56 -6.24
CA PRO A 760 -15.61 15.29 -5.72
C PRO A 760 -15.67 15.04 -4.20
N TYR A 761 -14.69 14.32 -3.63
CA TYR A 761 -14.69 13.90 -2.22
C TYR A 761 -13.81 14.79 -1.33
N ASN A 762 -12.48 14.71 -1.50
CA ASN A 762 -11.50 15.33 -0.62
C ASN A 762 -10.33 15.93 -1.42
N ILE A 763 -9.74 17.01 -0.89
CA ILE A 763 -8.66 17.76 -1.52
C ILE A 763 -7.39 17.62 -0.67
N VAL A 764 -6.29 17.21 -1.30
CA VAL A 764 -4.98 17.06 -0.63
C VAL A 764 -4.05 18.17 -1.11
N GLN A 765 -3.66 19.05 -0.19
CA GLN A 765 -2.99 20.31 -0.53
C GLN A 765 -1.49 20.16 -0.82
N SER A 766 -0.79 19.23 -0.14
CA SER A 766 0.67 19.11 -0.22
C SER A 766 1.18 17.67 -0.35
N GLU A 767 2.42 17.56 -0.83
CA GLU A 767 3.21 16.34 -0.90
C GLU A 767 3.40 15.68 0.48
N VAL A 768 3.45 16.49 1.55
CA VAL A 768 3.57 16.01 2.94
C VAL A 768 2.29 15.29 3.37
N ASP A 769 1.13 15.86 3.05
CA ASP A 769 -0.16 15.23 3.36
C ASP A 769 -0.31 13.93 2.56
N LEU A 770 0.04 13.93 1.27
CA LEU A 770 -0.02 12.76 0.40
C LEU A 770 0.91 11.62 0.84
N VAL A 771 2.17 11.93 1.13
CA VAL A 771 3.22 10.91 1.30
C VAL A 771 3.50 10.57 2.77
N ILE A 772 3.44 11.55 3.67
CA ILE A 772 3.82 11.39 5.10
C ILE A 772 2.59 11.20 5.99
N LYS A 773 1.49 11.93 5.76
CA LYS A 773 0.22 11.64 6.43
C LYS A 773 -0.53 10.48 5.77
N GLY A 774 -0.31 10.26 4.48
CA GLY A 774 -0.95 9.19 3.71
C GLY A 774 -2.37 9.53 3.23
N SER A 775 -2.77 10.79 3.36
CA SER A 775 -4.06 11.32 2.92
C SER A 775 -4.04 11.45 1.39
N SER A 776 -4.91 10.73 0.69
CA SER A 776 -4.98 10.75 -0.78
C SER A 776 -6.39 11.13 -1.27
N PRO A 777 -6.53 11.82 -2.41
CA PRO A 777 -7.85 12.12 -2.96
C PRO A 777 -8.49 10.84 -3.51
N ARG A 778 -9.71 10.52 -3.07
CA ARG A 778 -10.42 9.30 -3.51
C ARG A 778 -10.63 9.28 -5.03
N GLU A 779 -10.94 10.45 -5.60
CA GLU A 779 -11.15 10.62 -7.03
C GLU A 779 -10.78 12.05 -7.48
N VAL A 780 -10.30 12.21 -8.72
CA VAL A 780 -9.94 13.48 -9.35
C VAL A 780 -10.54 13.53 -10.76
N HIS A 781 -11.26 14.61 -11.08
CA HIS A 781 -11.96 14.79 -12.35
C HIS A 781 -11.27 15.86 -13.20
N PHE A 782 -11.11 15.57 -14.48
CA PHE A 782 -10.62 16.49 -15.50
C PHE A 782 -11.68 16.65 -16.60
N HIS A 783 -11.93 17.90 -17.01
CA HIS A 783 -12.72 18.22 -18.19
C HIS A 783 -11.86 19.02 -19.17
N ILE A 784 -11.76 18.57 -20.41
CA ILE A 784 -10.86 19.09 -21.43
C ILE A 784 -11.68 19.70 -22.56
N ARG A 785 -11.43 20.96 -22.93
CA ARG A 785 -11.97 21.57 -24.16
C ARG A 785 -10.84 21.94 -25.12
N LYS A 786 -10.93 21.50 -26.36
CA LYS A 786 -9.99 21.81 -27.45
C LYS A 786 -10.44 23.07 -28.18
N ILE A 787 -9.55 24.06 -28.27
CA ILE A 787 -9.82 25.35 -28.90
C ILE A 787 -8.80 25.58 -30.02
N PRO A 788 -9.22 25.66 -31.30
CA PRO A 788 -8.34 26.05 -32.41
C PRO A 788 -7.70 27.42 -32.19
N ILE A 789 -6.41 27.57 -32.52
CA ILE A 789 -5.67 28.82 -32.36
C ILE A 789 -6.31 30.01 -33.11
N SER A 790 -7.05 29.74 -34.19
CA SER A 790 -7.81 30.72 -34.97
C SER A 790 -9.00 31.35 -34.23
N GLN A 791 -9.47 30.74 -33.14
CA GLN A 791 -10.55 31.28 -32.29
C GLN A 791 -10.01 32.17 -31.15
N VAL A 792 -8.69 32.21 -30.95
CA VAL A 792 -8.05 32.98 -29.88
C VAL A 792 -7.66 34.36 -30.44
N PRO A 793 -8.03 35.49 -29.80
CA PRO A 793 -7.72 36.82 -30.33
C PRO A 793 -6.23 37.04 -30.62
N LEU A 794 -5.92 37.85 -31.63
CA LEU A 794 -4.55 38.23 -32.00
C LEU A 794 -4.00 39.36 -31.12
N ASN A 795 -4.84 40.34 -30.75
CA ASN A 795 -4.47 41.46 -29.89
C ASN A 795 -4.21 40.98 -28.46
N GLU A 796 -3.12 41.46 -27.82
CA GLU A 796 -2.79 41.09 -26.43
C GLU A 796 -3.90 41.46 -25.43
N THR A 797 -4.51 42.63 -25.58
CA THR A 797 -5.59 43.10 -24.70
C THR A 797 -6.82 42.21 -24.79
N ASP A 798 -7.19 41.75 -26.00
CA ASP A 798 -8.37 40.93 -26.19
C ASP A 798 -8.10 39.45 -25.85
N ALA A 799 -6.87 38.96 -26.08
CA ALA A 799 -6.43 37.66 -25.58
C ALA A 799 -6.37 37.61 -24.04
N SER A 800 -6.03 38.74 -23.39
CA SER A 800 -6.08 38.90 -21.93
C SER A 800 -7.52 38.84 -21.38
N LYS A 801 -8.47 39.49 -22.06
CA LYS A 801 -9.91 39.40 -21.72
C LYS A 801 -10.43 37.97 -21.93
N TRP A 802 -10.14 37.38 -23.10
CA TRP A 802 -10.50 36.01 -23.44
C TRP A 802 -10.02 34.99 -22.40
N LEU A 803 -8.77 35.11 -21.90
CA LEU A 803 -8.29 34.23 -20.83
C LEU A 803 -9.08 34.41 -19.53
N THR A 804 -9.45 35.65 -19.21
CA THR A 804 -10.28 35.97 -18.04
C THR A 804 -11.70 35.40 -18.18
N GLU A 805 -12.26 35.44 -19.40
CA GLU A 805 -13.55 34.82 -19.75
C GLU A 805 -13.48 33.29 -19.70
N ARG A 806 -12.38 32.66 -20.11
CA ARG A 806 -12.18 31.20 -19.90
C ARG A 806 -12.21 30.85 -18.41
N TRP A 807 -11.53 31.63 -17.56
CA TRP A 807 -11.63 31.46 -16.10
C TRP A 807 -13.04 31.70 -15.56
N ALA A 808 -13.79 32.61 -16.17
CA ALA A 808 -15.18 32.84 -15.83
C ALA A 808 -16.10 31.64 -16.16
N VAL A 809 -15.80 30.88 -17.23
CA VAL A 809 -16.46 29.61 -17.59
C VAL A 809 -16.05 28.48 -16.64
N LYS A 810 -14.75 28.38 -16.27
CA LYS A 810 -14.28 27.38 -15.27
C LYS A 810 -15.02 27.50 -13.95
N GLU A 811 -15.22 28.72 -13.48
CA GLU A 811 -15.96 28.99 -12.25
C GLU A 811 -17.40 28.48 -12.31
N GLN A 812 -18.10 28.68 -13.44
CA GLN A 812 -19.46 28.16 -13.65
C GLN A 812 -19.50 26.62 -13.70
N LEU A 813 -18.55 26.00 -14.40
CA LEU A 813 -18.42 24.54 -14.45
C LEU A 813 -18.13 23.94 -13.07
N LEU A 814 -17.31 24.59 -12.26
CA LEU A 814 -17.00 24.14 -10.89
C LEU A 814 -18.19 24.36 -9.95
N HIS A 815 -18.91 25.48 -10.07
CA HIS A 815 -20.15 25.70 -9.33
C HIS A 815 -21.21 24.63 -9.68
N GLN A 816 -21.38 24.27 -10.95
CA GLN A 816 -22.28 23.18 -11.37
C GLN A 816 -21.80 21.81 -10.86
N PHE A 817 -20.48 21.58 -10.83
CA PHE A 817 -19.90 20.34 -10.31
C PHE A 817 -20.11 20.18 -8.80
N TYR A 818 -20.03 21.29 -8.05
CA TYR A 818 -20.15 21.30 -6.59
C TYR A 818 -21.58 21.55 -6.07
N SER A 819 -22.52 22.01 -6.91
CA SER A 819 -23.94 22.12 -6.54
C SER A 819 -24.65 20.78 -6.39
N GLU A 820 -24.06 19.68 -6.88
CA GLU A 820 -24.50 18.33 -6.55
C GLU A 820 -24.02 17.98 -5.13
N GLU A 821 -24.98 17.74 -4.24
CA GLU A 821 -24.71 17.45 -2.82
C GLU A 821 -23.95 16.13 -2.66
N GLN A 822 -24.34 15.09 -3.40
CA GLN A 822 -23.80 13.75 -3.25
C GLN A 822 -22.46 13.59 -4.00
N PRO A 823 -21.30 13.41 -3.31
CA PRO A 823 -19.99 13.39 -3.95
C PRO A 823 -19.83 12.37 -5.08
N ILE A 824 -20.55 11.24 -5.00
CA ILE A 824 -20.53 10.17 -6.01
C ILE A 824 -21.20 10.56 -7.35
N ASN A 825 -22.13 11.52 -7.31
CA ASN A 825 -22.87 12.00 -8.47
C ASN A 825 -22.19 13.18 -9.16
N ARG A 826 -21.26 13.88 -8.49
CA ARG A 826 -20.52 15.04 -9.02
C ARG A 826 -19.75 14.68 -10.28
N GLN A 827 -20.16 15.28 -11.39
CA GLN A 827 -19.62 15.04 -12.73
C GLN A 827 -19.67 16.34 -13.54
N PHE A 828 -18.66 16.57 -14.38
CA PHE A 828 -18.75 17.64 -15.37
C PHE A 828 -19.83 17.33 -16.43
N PRO A 829 -20.50 18.34 -17.00
CA PRO A 829 -21.38 18.15 -18.14
C PRO A 829 -20.60 17.55 -19.32
N VAL A 830 -21.27 16.68 -20.08
CA VAL A 830 -20.71 15.94 -21.22
C VAL A 830 -21.62 16.17 -22.42
N GLU A 831 -21.11 16.81 -23.47
CA GLU A 831 -21.84 17.09 -24.71
C GLU A 831 -21.95 15.83 -25.59
N ARG A 832 -22.88 15.83 -26.56
CA ARG A 832 -22.99 14.73 -27.54
C ARG A 832 -21.78 14.74 -28.48
N GLY A 833 -20.80 13.89 -28.18
CA GLY A 833 -19.56 13.75 -28.95
C GLY A 833 -18.32 13.68 -28.07
N ASP A 834 -18.42 14.19 -26.83
CA ASP A 834 -17.35 14.18 -25.85
C ASP A 834 -16.92 12.75 -25.48
N GLY A 835 -15.61 12.55 -25.33
CA GLY A 835 -15.06 11.34 -24.75
C GLY A 835 -15.26 11.31 -23.24
N VAL A 836 -15.38 10.08 -22.68
CA VAL A 836 -15.38 9.86 -21.22
C VAL A 836 -14.44 8.71 -20.88
N TRP A 837 -13.22 9.06 -20.47
CA TRP A 837 -12.18 8.11 -20.06
C TRP A 837 -12.28 7.88 -18.55
N ARG A 838 -12.22 6.62 -18.13
CA ARG A 838 -12.43 6.19 -16.73
C ARG A 838 -11.38 5.14 -16.36
N SER A 839 -10.65 5.34 -15.27
CA SER A 839 -9.56 4.44 -14.83
C SER A 839 -9.94 2.95 -14.78
N TRP A 840 -11.15 2.62 -14.31
CA TRP A 840 -11.61 1.22 -14.19
C TRP A 840 -12.05 0.57 -15.51
N LYS A 841 -12.12 1.35 -16.60
CA LYS A 841 -12.33 0.85 -17.97
C LYS A 841 -11.02 0.77 -18.77
N GLU A 842 -9.86 0.96 -18.13
CA GLU A 842 -8.56 0.91 -18.81
C GLU A 842 -8.32 -0.42 -19.56
N PRO A 843 -7.70 -0.39 -20.75
CA PRO A 843 -7.26 -1.59 -21.44
C PRO A 843 -6.28 -2.40 -20.57
N ARG A 844 -6.45 -3.73 -20.51
CA ARG A 844 -5.55 -4.63 -19.73
C ARG A 844 -4.06 -4.40 -19.99
N ARG A 845 -3.69 -3.95 -21.20
CA ARG A 845 -2.31 -3.58 -21.56
C ARG A 845 -1.75 -2.46 -20.65
N HIS A 846 -2.54 -1.45 -20.34
CA HIS A 846 -2.13 -0.30 -19.53
C HIS A 846 -1.81 -0.72 -18.09
N PHE A 847 -2.70 -1.54 -17.50
CA PHE A 847 -2.47 -2.19 -16.21
C PHE A 847 -1.16 -3.00 -16.19
N TYR A 848 -0.94 -3.88 -17.18
CA TYR A 848 0.30 -4.65 -17.24
C TYR A 848 1.56 -3.78 -17.42
N VAL A 849 1.50 -2.68 -18.18
CA VAL A 849 2.63 -1.73 -18.32
C VAL A 849 2.95 -1.07 -16.97
N LYS A 850 1.93 -0.53 -16.28
CA LYS A 850 2.10 0.09 -14.95
C LYS A 850 2.68 -0.92 -13.94
N VAL A 851 2.11 -2.13 -13.86
CA VAL A 851 2.59 -3.21 -12.96
C VAL A 851 4.01 -3.67 -13.30
N THR A 852 4.33 -3.93 -14.56
CA THR A 852 5.68 -4.38 -14.96
C THR A 852 6.73 -3.31 -14.72
N ALA A 853 6.42 -2.04 -14.94
CA ALA A 853 7.31 -0.93 -14.61
C ALA A 853 7.53 -0.81 -13.09
N LEU A 854 6.48 -0.89 -12.26
CA LEU A 854 6.61 -0.94 -10.80
C LEU A 854 7.49 -2.11 -10.34
N CYS A 855 7.24 -3.33 -10.82
CA CYS A 855 8.05 -4.49 -10.48
C CYS A 855 9.51 -4.33 -10.91
N PHE A 856 9.77 -3.85 -12.13
CA PHE A 856 11.12 -3.57 -12.62
C PHE A 856 11.84 -2.57 -11.73
N TRP A 857 11.22 -1.42 -11.44
CA TRP A 857 11.83 -0.37 -10.66
C TRP A 857 12.01 -0.74 -9.19
N CYS A 858 11.07 -1.47 -8.57
CA CYS A 858 11.25 -2.01 -7.22
C CYS A 858 12.43 -2.99 -7.15
N LEU A 859 12.60 -3.88 -8.15
CA LEU A 859 13.75 -4.79 -8.24
C LEU A 859 15.06 -4.03 -8.44
N VAL A 860 15.07 -3.00 -9.29
CA VAL A 860 16.23 -2.12 -9.53
C VAL A 860 16.60 -1.34 -8.26
N ILE A 861 15.64 -0.73 -7.57
CA ILE A 861 15.87 0.00 -6.32
C ILE A 861 16.41 -0.95 -5.24
N ALA A 862 15.82 -2.14 -5.07
CA ALA A 862 16.33 -3.14 -4.12
C ALA A 862 17.75 -3.61 -4.48
N PHE A 863 18.00 -3.88 -5.76
CA PHE A 863 19.32 -4.27 -6.27
C PHE A 863 20.36 -3.17 -6.01
N CYS A 864 20.09 -1.93 -6.41
CA CYS A 864 21.00 -0.81 -6.22
C CYS A 864 21.19 -0.47 -4.74
N SER A 865 20.12 -0.46 -3.93
CA SER A 865 20.19 -0.18 -2.48
C SER A 865 21.02 -1.22 -1.72
N TYR A 866 20.97 -2.50 -2.12
CA TYR A 866 21.84 -3.52 -1.54
C TYR A 866 23.28 -3.36 -2.04
N HIS A 867 23.48 -3.28 -3.37
CA HIS A 867 24.81 -3.34 -3.96
C HIS A 867 25.61 -2.02 -3.85
N ILE A 868 25.00 -0.87 -3.57
CA ILE A 868 25.72 0.39 -3.34
C ILE A 868 26.65 0.33 -2.13
N PHE A 869 26.44 -0.59 -1.17
CA PHE A 869 27.36 -0.80 -0.05
C PHE A 869 28.52 -1.74 -0.37
N PHE A 870 28.39 -2.62 -1.36
CA PHE A 870 29.33 -3.72 -1.62
C PHE A 870 30.05 -3.66 -2.97
N VAL A 871 29.51 -2.95 -3.96
CA VAL A 871 30.00 -2.95 -5.35
C VAL A 871 30.62 -1.58 -5.69
N ARG A 872 31.96 -1.52 -5.67
CA ARG A 872 32.73 -0.30 -5.96
C ARG A 872 32.34 0.38 -7.28
N THR A 873 32.03 -0.38 -8.33
CA THR A 873 31.64 0.21 -9.63
C THR A 873 30.32 0.99 -9.54
N LEU A 874 29.35 0.51 -8.74
CA LEU A 874 28.10 1.24 -8.51
C LEU A 874 28.33 2.47 -7.63
N GLN A 875 29.19 2.36 -6.60
CA GLN A 875 29.61 3.50 -5.77
C GLN A 875 30.24 4.62 -6.60
N LEU A 876 31.20 4.27 -7.46
CA LEU A 876 31.87 5.22 -8.37
C LEU A 876 30.89 5.82 -9.39
N GLY A 877 29.94 5.04 -9.91
CA GLY A 877 28.87 5.54 -10.76
C GLY A 877 27.96 6.56 -10.06
N PHE A 878 27.55 6.27 -8.83
CA PHE A 878 26.75 7.20 -8.01
C PHE A 878 27.52 8.48 -7.70
N LEU A 879 28.80 8.37 -7.31
CA LEU A 879 29.67 9.51 -7.08
C LEU A 879 29.84 10.36 -8.35
N TYR A 880 30.03 9.73 -9.51
CA TYR A 880 30.07 10.41 -10.82
C TYR A 880 28.77 11.17 -11.10
N PHE A 881 27.60 10.57 -10.86
CA PHE A 881 26.31 11.25 -11.01
C PHE A 881 26.24 12.51 -10.14
N PHE A 882 26.56 12.40 -8.84
CA PHE A 882 26.54 13.55 -7.94
C PHE A 882 27.51 14.65 -8.38
N ILE A 883 28.76 14.30 -8.71
CA ILE A 883 29.79 15.25 -9.17
C ILE A 883 29.33 15.96 -10.46
N VAL A 884 28.85 15.23 -11.46
CA VAL A 884 28.40 15.82 -12.73
C VAL A 884 27.13 16.65 -12.55
N SER A 885 26.17 16.20 -11.74
CA SER A 885 24.95 16.96 -11.44
C SER A 885 25.28 18.28 -10.73
N MET A 886 26.16 18.25 -9.72
CA MET A 886 26.66 19.45 -9.04
C MET A 886 27.43 20.37 -9.98
N PHE A 887 28.32 19.83 -10.82
CA PHE A 887 29.09 20.60 -11.80
C PHE A 887 28.19 21.28 -12.84
N LEU A 888 27.21 20.56 -13.41
CA LEU A 888 26.26 21.13 -14.37
C LEU A 888 25.39 22.23 -13.73
N ASN A 889 24.97 22.02 -12.48
CA ASN A 889 24.21 23.03 -11.75
C ASN A 889 25.06 24.28 -11.43
N TRP A 890 26.29 24.09 -10.94
CA TRP A 890 27.21 25.19 -10.62
C TRP A 890 27.66 25.98 -11.86
N ARG A 891 28.05 25.29 -12.94
CA ARG A 891 28.64 25.94 -14.13
C ARG A 891 27.61 26.47 -15.13
N TYR A 892 26.43 25.84 -15.24
CA TYR A 892 25.43 26.18 -16.26
C TYR A 892 24.05 26.52 -15.68
N GLY A 893 23.85 26.45 -14.36
CA GLY A 893 22.55 26.64 -13.73
C GLY A 893 21.58 25.49 -13.95
N GLY A 894 22.06 24.33 -14.42
CA GLY A 894 21.28 23.11 -14.64
C GLY A 894 21.57 22.41 -15.97
N ILE A 895 21.14 21.13 -16.07
CA ILE A 895 21.29 20.32 -17.28
C ILE A 895 20.48 20.88 -18.47
N ASP A 896 19.27 21.34 -18.21
CA ASP A 896 18.36 22.04 -19.13
C ASP A 896 19.05 23.21 -19.85
N LYS A 897 19.67 24.12 -19.08
CA LYS A 897 20.41 25.28 -19.60
C LYS A 897 21.69 24.85 -20.34
N TYR A 898 22.37 23.80 -19.87
CA TYR A 898 23.52 23.20 -20.58
C TYR A 898 23.14 22.63 -21.95
N ILE A 899 22.02 21.91 -22.07
CA ILE A 899 21.54 21.32 -23.32
C ILE A 899 21.21 22.41 -24.35
N ILE A 900 20.46 23.44 -23.94
CA ILE A 900 20.10 24.57 -24.81
C ILE A 900 21.36 25.30 -25.26
N GLY A 901 22.29 25.62 -24.35
CA GLY A 901 23.55 26.28 -24.72
C GLY A 901 24.43 25.44 -25.66
N LYS A 902 24.45 24.10 -25.51
CA LYS A 902 25.15 23.20 -26.45
C LYS A 902 24.46 23.09 -27.80
N TRP A 903 23.13 23.13 -27.83
CA TRP A 903 22.36 23.19 -29.05
C TRP A 903 22.58 24.52 -29.79
N GLN A 904 22.52 25.66 -29.10
CA GLN A 904 22.80 27.00 -29.66
C GLN A 904 24.20 27.05 -30.29
N GLN A 905 25.23 26.62 -29.58
CA GLN A 905 26.61 26.51 -30.11
C GLN A 905 26.69 25.65 -31.38
N SER A 906 25.98 24.52 -31.41
CA SER A 906 25.98 23.61 -32.56
C SER A 906 25.20 24.20 -33.74
N ASN A 907 24.10 24.91 -33.47
CA ASN A 907 23.27 25.55 -34.49
C ASN A 907 23.98 26.74 -35.13
N GLU A 908 24.64 27.60 -34.33
CA GLU A 908 25.51 28.66 -34.83
C GLU A 908 26.65 28.11 -35.70
N ALA A 909 27.28 27.01 -35.30
CA ALA A 909 28.34 26.38 -36.08
C ALA A 909 27.83 25.82 -37.43
N LEU A 910 26.58 25.34 -37.48
CA LEU A 910 25.93 24.91 -38.72
C LEU A 910 25.59 26.12 -39.60
N LEU A 911 25.00 27.18 -39.04
CA LEU A 911 24.65 28.41 -39.77
C LEU A 911 25.87 29.12 -40.35
N ARG A 912 27.00 29.16 -39.62
CA ARG A 912 28.27 29.68 -40.14
C ARG A 912 28.80 28.83 -41.31
N ARG A 913 28.65 27.50 -41.24
CA ARG A 913 29.05 26.60 -42.33
C ARG A 913 28.17 26.77 -43.56
N SER A 914 26.84 26.86 -43.41
CA SER A 914 25.94 27.11 -44.54
C SER A 914 26.21 28.46 -45.18
N ALA A 915 26.41 29.51 -44.38
CA ALA A 915 26.78 30.84 -44.88
C ALA A 915 28.09 30.82 -45.69
N SER A 916 29.13 30.12 -45.19
CA SER A 916 30.41 29.98 -45.89
C SER A 916 30.36 29.12 -47.17
N SER A 917 29.34 28.26 -47.32
CA SER A 917 29.10 27.47 -48.53
C SER A 917 28.12 28.14 -49.52
N SER A 918 27.45 29.22 -49.12
CA SER A 918 26.67 30.08 -50.02
C SER A 918 27.43 31.31 -50.52
N SER A 919 28.65 31.53 -50.01
CA SER A 919 29.58 32.58 -50.45
C SER A 919 30.75 32.04 -51.28
N LEU A 920 30.64 30.80 -51.74
CA LEU A 920 31.50 30.09 -52.69
C LEU A 920 30.62 29.63 -53.86
#